data_AF-A0A3S2N5Y6-F1
#
_entry.id   AF-A0A3S2N5Y6-F1
#
_cell.length_a   1.000
_cell.length_b   1.000
_cell.length_c   1.000
_cell.angle_alpha   90.00
_cell.angle_beta   90.00
_cell.angle_gamma   90.00
#
_symmetry.space_group_name_H-M   'P 1'
#
loop_
_entity.id
_entity.type
_entity.pdbx_description
1 polymer ?
#
loop_
_entity_poly.entity_id
_entity_poly.type
_entity_poly.pdbx_seq_one_letter_code
_entity_poly.pdbx_strand_id
1 'polypeptide(L)'
;MECRRRTRPIESDGPSVRRSTGGTVIGSEGSDGVKEGTTDTLSGSGTLVWWSWQPCVTMTTGLVMAVVLAVAQAWCVNAIHENLLWFSQLTEVEREISFRTECGLYYSYYKQMLQAPSFQEGLLELIHDNLTESRRTINLLQRMNIYQEVFLSALYRSLPIKTYLEPVYFYIYTVFSLQAVYVIALYLTAWLLSGSWLAGALAGVWYILNRVDTTRVEFTISLRENWSLPFLALQVAAITCYLRPQLTSLQQKVMVWLMYVTTFCFCLTWQFNQFILLVQALIIYSLDCVDVLTTSQVTTLYLVQVSGLLSVWLLQFCNSMILGSLVLSFIVAALFVRHCQADLKAGGLLVRLSKILLHSVLVFLLTFIINYLTKKALQVRSDEHIFKFIKSKFAFRPTRDFDASLYLCEEAFGLLPLDTLERLADTLLLYPYVPTLLLLSGMLGMAALKNLSRSEGGSAEEKNAAAEAEAFRPDVAYNLLHTLLYGLVAFSTMRMKYIWTGHMCALAAHGVCSAELWTLLLRALRCNSRILLRIVRYAVPLLIIALLYFKFWPKLMNELSELREFYDPDTVELMTWISTKTPKQAVFAGSMQLLAGIKLCTGRVLTNHPHYEDKELRDRTRQVYQVYARRSPEEVHELLRAAGADYVVLENSICYERRHRRGCRLRDLLDLANGHIMDGPGENDPDLGPAEHARFCEAVQTDGAAYAALFTRTFQNKTFHVYRLKKKRRKTPRSPSESAAAP
;
A
#
# COMPACT_ATOMS: atom_id res chain seq x y z
N MET A 1 -55.32 20.42 -38.40
CA MET A 1 -55.06 19.87 -39.74
C MET A 1 -54.42 18.51 -39.52
N GLU A 2 -55.24 17.48 -39.30
CA GLU A 2 -55.84 16.62 -40.35
C GLU A 2 -54.81 15.74 -41.06
N CYS A 3 -55.02 14.48 -41.38
CA CYS A 3 -55.95 13.43 -41.00
C CYS A 3 -55.55 12.19 -41.86
N ARG A 4 -56.11 11.02 -41.52
CA ARG A 4 -56.48 9.92 -42.44
C ARG A 4 -55.48 8.81 -42.86
N ARG A 5 -55.80 7.63 -42.33
CA ARG A 5 -56.10 6.34 -43.02
C ARG A 5 -56.42 6.41 -44.53
N ARG A 6 -55.94 5.40 -45.28
CA ARG A 6 -56.67 4.45 -46.17
C ARG A 6 -55.62 3.61 -46.92
N THR A 7 -55.50 2.28 -46.82
CA THR A 7 -56.32 1.14 -47.30
C THR A 7 -56.55 0.99 -48.82
N ARG A 8 -56.21 -0.25 -49.29
CA ARG A 8 -56.72 -1.09 -50.42
C ARG A 8 -56.07 -0.91 -51.83
N PRO A 9 -56.24 -1.87 -52.79
CA PRO A 9 -56.62 -3.30 -52.73
C PRO A 9 -56.01 -4.30 -53.80
N ILE A 10 -56.24 -5.62 -53.57
CA ILE A 10 -56.72 -6.74 -54.46
C ILE A 10 -55.98 -7.16 -55.76
N GLU A 11 -55.74 -8.48 -55.90
CA GLU A 11 -56.16 -9.43 -57.00
C GLU A 11 -55.54 -10.83 -56.68
N SER A 12 -56.29 -11.88 -56.31
CA SER A 12 -57.14 -12.83 -57.08
C SER A 12 -56.41 -13.65 -58.16
N ASP A 13 -56.21 -14.94 -57.90
CA ASP A 13 -56.74 -16.03 -58.74
C ASP A 13 -56.43 -17.43 -58.13
N GLY A 14 -57.44 -18.31 -58.13
CA GLY A 14 -57.27 -19.76 -57.98
C GLY A 14 -57.36 -20.45 -59.35
N PRO A 15 -57.80 -21.71 -59.43
CA PRO A 15 -57.33 -22.90 -58.74
C PRO A 15 -57.08 -24.06 -59.74
N SER A 16 -56.37 -25.14 -59.36
CA SER A 16 -56.59 -26.44 -60.03
C SER A 16 -56.23 -27.65 -59.17
N VAL A 17 -57.10 -28.65 -59.27
CA VAL A 17 -57.30 -29.87 -58.49
C VAL A 17 -56.59 -31.08 -59.12
N ARG A 18 -56.10 -32.04 -58.30
CA ARG A 18 -56.13 -33.53 -58.45
C ARG A 18 -55.29 -34.14 -57.31
N ARG A 19 -55.81 -34.85 -56.30
CA ARG A 19 -56.46 -36.19 -56.21
C ARG A 19 -55.65 -37.36 -56.82
N SER A 20 -55.02 -38.17 -55.95
CA SER A 20 -55.14 -39.66 -55.85
C SER A 20 -54.30 -40.13 -54.64
N THR A 21 -54.84 -40.61 -53.51
CA THR A 21 -55.40 -41.96 -53.19
C THR A 21 -54.45 -43.15 -53.34
N GLY A 22 -54.31 -43.90 -52.24
CA GLY A 22 -53.74 -45.25 -52.11
C GLY A 22 -52.50 -45.25 -51.21
N GLY A 23 -52.35 -46.07 -50.17
CA GLY A 23 -53.11 -47.18 -49.63
C GLY A 23 -52.37 -47.73 -48.40
N THR A 24 -53.14 -48.31 -47.49
CA THR A 24 -52.82 -48.90 -46.18
C THR A 24 -51.86 -50.10 -46.26
N VAL A 25 -50.94 -50.29 -45.28
CA VAL A 25 -50.61 -51.61 -44.66
C VAL A 25 -50.12 -51.40 -43.21
N ILE A 26 -50.62 -52.29 -42.34
CA ILE A 26 -50.49 -52.42 -40.89
C ILE A 26 -49.25 -53.27 -40.52
N GLY A 27 -48.64 -53.02 -39.36
CA GLY A 27 -47.69 -53.92 -38.70
C GLY A 27 -47.57 -53.62 -37.20
N SER A 28 -48.12 -54.54 -36.39
CA SER A 28 -48.26 -54.58 -34.94
C SER A 28 -46.99 -55.10 -34.21
N GLU A 29 -46.65 -54.60 -33.02
CA GLU A 29 -46.63 -55.25 -31.68
C GLU A 29 -45.32 -54.71 -31.03
N GLY A 30 -45.15 -54.32 -29.77
CA GLY A 30 -45.81 -54.61 -28.51
C GLY A 30 -44.70 -54.93 -27.48
N SER A 31 -44.52 -54.11 -26.42
CA SER A 31 -44.24 -54.57 -25.04
C SER A 31 -43.85 -53.40 -24.12
N ASP A 32 -44.54 -53.40 -22.99
CA ASP A 32 -44.55 -52.46 -21.86
C ASP A 32 -43.27 -52.40 -21.00
N GLY A 33 -43.20 -51.34 -20.18
CA GLY A 33 -42.24 -51.19 -19.09
C GLY A 33 -42.38 -49.89 -18.29
N VAL A 34 -43.49 -49.76 -17.56
CA VAL A 34 -43.84 -48.68 -16.61
C VAL A 34 -42.79 -48.47 -15.50
N LYS A 35 -42.46 -47.21 -15.16
CA LYS A 35 -42.28 -46.74 -13.77
C LYS A 35 -42.74 -45.29 -13.58
N GLU A 36 -43.62 -45.14 -12.61
CA GLU A 36 -44.35 -43.94 -12.17
C GLU A 36 -43.51 -42.84 -11.55
N GLY A 37 -44.04 -41.61 -11.62
CA GLY A 37 -43.60 -40.44 -10.89
C GLY A 37 -44.59 -39.27 -11.03
N THR A 38 -45.83 -39.46 -10.59
CA THR A 38 -46.90 -38.44 -10.51
C THR A 38 -46.72 -37.60 -9.24
N THR A 39 -46.74 -36.26 -9.30
CA THR A 39 -47.76 -35.32 -8.75
C THR A 39 -47.03 -33.98 -8.49
N ASP A 40 -47.53 -32.76 -8.68
CA ASP A 40 -48.84 -32.24 -9.05
C ASP A 40 -48.65 -30.91 -9.80
N THR A 41 -49.43 -30.72 -10.86
CA THR A 41 -49.74 -29.41 -11.43
C THR A 41 -51.13 -29.03 -10.94
N LEU A 42 -51.24 -27.93 -10.18
CA LEU A 42 -52.52 -27.24 -9.99
C LEU A 42 -52.37 -25.76 -10.35
N SER A 43 -52.99 -25.41 -11.46
CA SER A 43 -53.25 -24.03 -11.89
C SER A 43 -54.37 -23.44 -11.06
N GLY A 44 -54.16 -22.25 -10.49
CA GLY A 44 -55.22 -21.47 -9.85
C GLY A 44 -54.77 -20.09 -9.36
N SER A 45 -55.09 -19.07 -10.15
CA SER A 45 -55.30 -17.66 -9.76
C SER A 45 -54.09 -16.76 -9.43
N GLY A 46 -53.75 -15.92 -10.42
CA GLY A 46 -53.48 -14.50 -10.24
C GLY A 46 -52.62 -14.07 -9.05
N THR A 47 -51.30 -14.29 -9.13
CA THR A 47 -50.34 -13.48 -8.35
C THR A 47 -49.45 -12.69 -9.29
N LEU A 48 -49.86 -11.44 -9.40
CA LEU A 48 -49.24 -10.28 -10.00
C LEU A 48 -47.70 -10.25 -9.88
N VAL A 49 -47.06 -9.79 -10.95
CA VAL A 49 -45.63 -9.54 -11.18
C VAL A 49 -44.99 -8.62 -10.11
N TRP A 50 -44.75 -9.13 -8.89
CA TRP A 50 -44.11 -8.37 -7.79
C TRP A 50 -42.67 -8.78 -7.46
N TRP A 51 -42.11 -9.79 -8.15
CA TRP A 51 -40.79 -10.35 -7.79
C TRP A 51 -39.60 -9.81 -8.59
N SER A 52 -39.78 -9.02 -9.67
CA SER A 52 -38.64 -8.54 -10.47
C SER A 52 -37.94 -7.30 -9.90
N TRP A 53 -38.60 -6.52 -9.04
CA TRP A 53 -38.06 -5.24 -8.55
C TRP A 53 -37.13 -5.40 -7.33
N GLN A 54 -37.31 -6.43 -6.50
CA GLN A 54 -36.53 -6.59 -5.26
C GLN A 54 -35.00 -6.66 -5.49
N PRO A 55 -34.47 -7.46 -6.45
CA PRO A 55 -33.04 -7.48 -6.72
C PRO A 55 -32.52 -6.12 -7.21
N CYS A 56 -33.30 -5.44 -8.07
CA CYS A 56 -32.95 -4.12 -8.59
C CYS A 56 -32.90 -3.06 -7.48
N VAL A 57 -33.87 -3.07 -6.57
CA VAL A 57 -33.91 -2.17 -5.40
C VAL A 57 -32.72 -2.45 -4.49
N THR A 58 -32.44 -3.71 -4.15
CA THR A 58 -31.29 -4.03 -3.28
C THR A 58 -29.93 -3.66 -3.89
N MET A 59 -29.78 -3.83 -5.21
CA MET A 59 -28.58 -3.41 -5.93
C MET A 59 -28.44 -1.88 -5.91
N THR A 60 -29.52 -1.16 -6.22
CA THR A 60 -29.53 0.30 -6.25
C THR A 60 -29.24 0.88 -4.86
N THR A 61 -29.94 0.41 -3.83
CA THR A 61 -29.68 0.80 -2.43
C THR A 61 -28.25 0.52 -2.03
N GLY A 62 -27.72 -0.67 -2.37
CA GLY A 62 -26.35 -1.04 -2.05
C GLY A 62 -25.31 -0.15 -2.74
N LEU A 63 -25.51 0.23 -3.99
CA LEU A 63 -24.62 1.16 -4.71
C LEU A 63 -24.70 2.58 -4.17
N VAL A 64 -25.90 3.08 -3.87
CA VAL A 64 -26.10 4.39 -3.24
C VAL A 64 -25.38 4.46 -1.89
N MET A 65 -25.54 3.43 -1.05
CA MET A 65 -24.86 3.36 0.24
C MET A 65 -23.33 3.31 0.12
N ALA A 66 -22.80 2.63 -0.89
CA ALA A 66 -21.36 2.63 -1.18
C ALA A 66 -20.86 4.06 -1.46
N VAL A 67 -21.58 4.81 -2.31
CA VAL A 67 -21.23 6.20 -2.64
C VAL A 67 -21.36 7.11 -1.42
N VAL A 68 -22.43 6.99 -0.64
CA VAL A 68 -22.63 7.80 0.58
C VAL A 68 -21.48 7.61 1.57
N LEU A 69 -21.10 6.37 1.86
CA LEU A 69 -19.99 6.09 2.79
C LEU A 69 -18.63 6.55 2.23
N ALA A 70 -18.42 6.42 0.92
CA ALA A 70 -17.20 6.87 0.27
C ALA A 70 -17.06 8.41 0.31
N VAL A 71 -18.13 9.13 0.03
CA VAL A 71 -18.18 10.60 0.16
C VAL A 71 -18.02 11.01 1.62
N ALA A 72 -18.67 10.32 2.55
CA ALA A 72 -18.52 10.58 3.98
C ALA A 72 -17.07 10.42 4.45
N GLN A 73 -16.35 9.40 3.97
CA GLN A 73 -14.92 9.24 4.29
C GLN A 73 -14.08 10.39 3.73
N ALA A 74 -14.24 10.74 2.45
CA ALA A 74 -13.48 11.82 1.84
C ALA A 74 -13.76 13.16 2.53
N TRP A 75 -15.03 13.44 2.87
CA TRP A 75 -15.42 14.62 3.62
C TRP A 75 -14.83 14.63 5.03
N CYS A 76 -14.90 13.50 5.75
CA CYS A 76 -14.39 13.37 7.12
C CYS A 76 -12.89 13.66 7.17
N VAL A 77 -12.10 13.01 6.30
CA VAL A 77 -10.65 13.24 6.22
C VAL A 77 -10.34 14.69 5.87
N ASN A 78 -11.08 15.28 4.93
CA ASN A 78 -10.87 16.68 4.54
C ASN A 78 -11.21 17.65 5.68
N ALA A 79 -12.33 17.45 6.36
CA ALA A 79 -12.75 18.28 7.48
C ALA A 79 -11.76 18.20 8.65
N ILE A 80 -11.28 17.00 8.97
CA ILE A 80 -10.27 16.80 10.03
C ILE A 80 -8.95 17.49 9.64
N HIS A 81 -8.51 17.33 8.39
CA HIS A 81 -7.30 18.00 7.91
C HIS A 81 -7.41 19.53 8.02
N GLU A 82 -8.53 20.09 7.58
CA GLU A 82 -8.80 21.53 7.67
C GLU A 82 -8.82 22.00 9.13
N ASN A 83 -9.54 21.30 10.01
CA ASN A 83 -9.74 21.72 11.39
C ASN A 83 -8.48 21.55 12.25
N LEU A 84 -7.63 20.55 11.96
CA LEU A 84 -6.40 20.32 12.73
C LEU A 84 -5.22 21.21 12.34
N LEU A 85 -5.21 21.73 11.10
CA LEU A 85 -4.13 22.60 10.63
C LEU A 85 -4.55 24.05 10.46
N TRP A 86 -5.86 24.31 10.42
CA TRP A 86 -6.45 25.55 9.92
C TRP A 86 -5.98 25.88 8.50
N PHE A 87 -5.92 24.85 7.65
CA PHE A 87 -5.13 24.82 6.42
C PHE A 87 -5.52 25.92 5.43
N SER A 88 -6.81 26.30 5.36
CA SER A 88 -7.28 27.39 4.48
C SER A 88 -6.73 28.76 4.83
N GLN A 89 -6.43 29.03 6.10
CA GLN A 89 -5.94 30.34 6.56
C GLN A 89 -4.42 30.45 6.55
N LEU A 90 -3.70 29.33 6.45
CA LEU A 90 -2.25 29.31 6.36
C LEU A 90 -1.76 30.02 5.09
N THR A 91 -0.63 30.71 5.22
CA THR A 91 0.12 31.24 4.06
C THR A 91 0.73 30.11 3.23
N GLU A 92 1.14 30.39 1.99
CA GLU A 92 1.75 29.36 1.11
C GLU A 92 2.94 28.66 1.78
N VAL A 93 3.83 29.41 2.43
CA VAL A 93 5.01 28.85 3.10
C VAL A 93 4.61 27.96 4.28
N GLU A 94 3.63 28.37 5.07
CA GLU A 94 3.13 27.56 6.20
C GLU A 94 2.45 26.28 5.73
N ARG A 95 1.65 26.35 4.67
CA ARG A 95 1.07 25.16 4.02
C ARG A 95 2.16 24.23 3.53
N GLU A 96 3.24 24.75 2.97
CA GLU A 96 4.34 23.93 2.48
C GLU A 96 5.16 23.29 3.61
N ILE A 97 5.35 23.99 4.72
CA ILE A 97 6.02 23.44 5.91
C ILE A 97 5.21 22.29 6.52
N SER A 98 3.87 22.28 6.38
CA SER A 98 3.04 21.17 6.85
C SER A 98 3.33 19.86 6.10
N PHE A 99 3.86 19.92 4.86
CA PHE A 99 4.34 18.74 4.12
C PHE A 99 5.72 18.30 4.62
N ARG A 100 5.73 17.58 5.74
CA ARG A 100 6.97 17.07 6.36
C ARG A 100 7.57 15.89 5.60
N THR A 101 8.88 15.71 5.76
CA THR A 101 9.65 14.55 5.29
C THR A 101 9.44 14.23 3.80
N GLU A 102 9.12 12.98 3.44
CA GLU A 102 8.89 12.55 2.06
C GLU A 102 7.75 13.32 1.39
N CYS A 103 6.76 13.80 2.15
CA CYS A 103 5.61 14.48 1.58
C CYS A 103 6.01 15.80 0.92
N GLY A 104 6.91 16.55 1.54
CA GLY A 104 7.45 17.79 0.99
C GLY A 104 8.26 17.53 -0.27
N LEU A 105 9.03 16.44 -0.28
CA LEU A 105 9.81 16.04 -1.44
C LEU A 105 8.90 15.74 -2.65
N TYR A 106 7.85 14.93 -2.47
CA TYR A 106 6.93 14.59 -3.56
C TYR A 106 6.17 15.82 -4.08
N TYR A 107 5.63 16.64 -3.18
CA TYR A 107 4.91 17.84 -3.59
C TYR A 107 5.85 18.85 -4.30
N SER A 108 7.14 18.89 -3.96
CA SER A 108 8.12 19.73 -4.65
C SER A 108 8.28 19.39 -6.15
N TYR A 109 8.17 18.10 -6.52
CA TYR A 109 8.24 17.68 -7.93
C TYR A 109 6.98 18.06 -8.71
N TYR A 110 5.82 17.97 -8.06
CA TYR A 110 4.58 18.50 -8.63
C TYR A 110 4.69 20.01 -8.87
N LYS A 111 5.20 20.77 -7.89
CA LYS A 111 5.44 22.21 -8.01
C LYS A 111 6.42 22.53 -9.15
N GLN A 112 7.53 21.77 -9.27
CA GLN A 112 8.51 21.92 -10.35
C GLN A 112 7.86 21.76 -11.74
N MET A 113 7.02 20.74 -11.95
CA MET A 113 6.30 20.54 -13.21
C MET A 113 5.34 21.69 -13.57
N LEU A 114 4.75 22.32 -12.56
CA LEU A 114 3.85 23.45 -12.75
C LEU A 114 4.58 24.77 -13.03
N GLN A 115 5.76 24.95 -12.44
CA GLN A 115 6.61 26.13 -12.62
C GLN A 115 7.39 26.08 -13.94
N ALA A 116 7.63 24.89 -14.50
CA ALA A 116 8.31 24.73 -15.77
C ALA A 116 7.54 25.40 -16.92
N PRO A 117 8.23 26.12 -17.83
CA PRO A 117 7.60 26.88 -18.91
C PRO A 117 6.75 26.00 -19.83
N SER A 118 7.20 24.78 -20.14
CA SER A 118 6.43 23.78 -20.88
C SER A 118 6.36 22.45 -20.12
N PHE A 119 5.36 21.60 -20.44
CA PHE A 119 5.24 20.28 -19.82
C PHE A 119 6.41 19.37 -20.18
N GLN A 120 6.86 19.43 -21.43
CA GLN A 120 8.00 18.65 -21.91
C GLN A 120 9.30 19.06 -21.22
N GLU A 121 9.52 20.36 -21.01
CA GLU A 121 10.69 20.87 -20.32
C GLU A 121 10.67 20.46 -18.84
N GLY A 122 9.54 20.59 -18.15
CA GLY A 122 9.41 20.09 -16.78
C GLY A 122 9.69 18.58 -16.68
N LEU A 123 9.20 17.79 -17.64
CA LEU A 123 9.46 16.36 -17.68
C LEU A 123 10.95 16.07 -17.90
N LEU A 124 11.61 16.81 -18.80
CA LEU A 124 13.05 16.69 -19.05
C LEU A 124 13.87 17.05 -17.82
N GLU A 125 13.49 18.11 -17.09
CA GLU A 125 14.11 18.51 -15.84
C GLU A 125 13.99 17.43 -14.76
N LEU A 126 12.85 16.73 -14.65
CA LEU A 126 12.70 15.63 -13.71
C LEU A 126 13.52 14.38 -14.10
N ILE A 127 13.69 14.13 -15.41
CA ILE A 127 14.51 13.01 -15.91
C ILE A 127 16.00 13.29 -15.74
N HIS A 128 16.43 14.54 -15.86
CA HIS A 128 17.81 14.99 -15.69
C HIS A 128 17.94 15.94 -14.48
N ASP A 129 17.41 15.52 -13.34
CA ASP A 129 17.33 16.38 -12.16
C ASP A 129 18.70 16.52 -11.49
N ASN A 130 19.17 17.76 -11.39
CA ASN A 130 20.39 18.14 -10.65
C ASN A 130 20.08 19.02 -9.42
N LEU A 131 18.80 19.20 -9.10
CA LEU A 131 18.33 20.08 -8.03
C LEU A 131 17.98 19.31 -6.75
N THR A 132 17.78 18.00 -6.82
CA THR A 132 17.46 17.18 -5.64
C THR A 132 18.72 16.72 -4.92
N GLU A 133 19.70 16.18 -5.66
CA GLU A 133 20.95 15.69 -5.08
C GLU A 133 22.15 16.49 -5.55
N SER A 134 22.90 17.06 -4.62
CA SER A 134 24.13 17.79 -4.91
C SER A 134 25.15 16.92 -5.67
N ARG A 135 25.79 17.55 -6.67
CA ARG A 135 26.86 16.96 -7.51
C ARG A 135 26.44 15.72 -8.30
N ARG A 136 25.14 15.48 -8.44
CA ARG A 136 24.59 14.33 -9.17
C ARG A 136 23.45 14.78 -10.07
N THR A 137 23.25 14.01 -11.12
CA THR A 137 22.07 14.09 -11.96
C THR A 137 21.35 12.76 -11.84
N ILE A 138 20.08 12.79 -11.45
CA ILE A 138 19.28 11.59 -11.22
C ILE A 138 17.99 11.64 -12.04
N ASN A 139 17.53 10.47 -12.48
CA ASN A 139 16.22 10.32 -13.07
C ASN A 139 15.19 10.05 -11.97
N LEU A 140 14.38 11.06 -11.65
CA LEU A 140 13.39 10.96 -10.58
C LEU A 140 12.25 10.00 -10.92
N LEU A 141 11.87 9.88 -12.20
CA LEU A 141 10.84 8.94 -12.65
C LEU A 141 11.29 7.49 -12.54
N GLN A 142 12.59 7.23 -12.71
CA GLN A 142 13.17 5.92 -12.50
C GLN A 142 13.24 5.55 -11.01
N ARG A 143 13.53 6.51 -10.12
CA ARG A 143 13.89 6.22 -8.72
C ARG A 143 12.80 6.47 -7.67
N MET A 144 11.92 7.45 -7.87
CA MET A 144 11.08 8.03 -6.79
C MET A 144 9.57 7.72 -6.91
N ASN A 145 9.17 6.89 -7.89
CA ASN A 145 7.77 6.58 -8.19
C ASN A 145 6.88 7.85 -8.26
N ILE A 146 7.32 8.90 -9.00
CA ILE A 146 6.64 10.21 -9.07
C ILE A 146 5.62 10.37 -10.22
N TYR A 147 5.12 9.25 -10.77
CA TYR A 147 4.23 9.30 -11.93
C TYR A 147 2.89 9.97 -11.63
N GLN A 148 2.38 9.81 -10.41
CA GLN A 148 1.16 10.48 -9.97
C GLN A 148 1.32 12.00 -9.94
N GLU A 149 2.49 12.54 -9.52
CA GLU A 149 2.75 13.98 -9.57
C GLU A 149 2.81 14.48 -11.01
N VAL A 150 3.50 13.76 -11.90
CA VAL A 150 3.58 14.11 -13.33
C VAL A 150 2.19 14.07 -13.97
N PHE A 151 1.41 13.02 -13.71
CA PHE A 151 0.05 12.88 -14.22
C PHE A 151 -0.87 14.01 -13.72
N LEU A 152 -0.84 14.32 -12.42
CA LEU A 152 -1.61 15.44 -11.87
C LEU A 152 -1.18 16.77 -12.46
N SER A 153 0.12 16.98 -12.69
CA SER A 153 0.59 18.22 -13.30
C SER A 153 0.08 18.38 -14.73
N ALA A 154 0.00 17.28 -15.49
CA ALA A 154 -0.58 17.26 -16.83
C ALA A 154 -2.07 17.61 -16.79
N LEU A 155 -2.85 17.01 -15.88
CA LEU A 155 -4.27 17.32 -15.71
C LEU A 155 -4.49 18.78 -15.31
N TYR A 156 -3.74 19.28 -14.33
CA TYR A 156 -3.85 20.65 -13.83
C TYR A 156 -3.45 21.71 -14.87
N ARG A 157 -2.52 21.39 -15.78
CA ARG A 157 -2.12 22.28 -16.88
C ARG A 157 -3.06 22.22 -18.09
N SER A 158 -3.69 21.07 -18.35
CA SER A 158 -4.55 20.86 -19.53
C SER A 158 -6.00 21.24 -19.32
N LEU A 159 -6.52 21.07 -18.11
CA LEU A 159 -7.90 21.42 -17.75
C LEU A 159 -7.97 22.84 -17.16
N PRO A 160 -9.12 23.55 -17.22
CA PRO A 160 -9.29 24.90 -16.69
C PRO A 160 -9.32 24.97 -15.14
N ILE A 161 -8.66 24.03 -14.45
CA ILE A 161 -8.67 23.89 -12.98
C ILE A 161 -8.07 25.11 -12.29
N LYS A 162 -7.04 25.71 -12.90
CA LYS A 162 -6.35 26.92 -12.42
C LYS A 162 -7.28 28.11 -12.13
N THR A 163 -8.48 28.12 -12.74
CA THR A 163 -9.43 29.23 -12.56
C THR A 163 -10.19 29.17 -11.23
N TYR A 164 -10.31 27.99 -10.61
CA TYR A 164 -11.12 27.79 -9.41
C TYR A 164 -10.39 27.09 -8.25
N LEU A 165 -9.21 26.51 -8.47
CA LEU A 165 -8.51 25.77 -7.43
C LEU A 165 -6.99 25.98 -7.47
N GLU A 166 -6.39 26.33 -6.34
CA GLU A 166 -4.94 26.39 -6.21
C GLU A 166 -4.30 25.00 -6.36
N PRO A 167 -3.04 24.92 -6.82
CA PRO A 167 -2.37 23.64 -7.05
C PRO A 167 -2.35 22.72 -5.82
N VAL A 168 -2.14 23.29 -4.63
CA VAL A 168 -2.04 22.52 -3.38
C VAL A 168 -3.37 21.84 -3.04
N TYR A 169 -4.49 22.53 -3.19
CA TYR A 169 -5.81 21.95 -2.95
C TYR A 169 -6.17 20.89 -3.99
N PHE A 170 -5.85 21.12 -5.28
CA PHE A 170 -6.07 20.11 -6.31
C PHE A 170 -5.31 18.81 -6.00
N TYR A 171 -4.05 18.94 -5.55
CA TYR A 171 -3.24 17.82 -5.15
C TYR A 171 -3.84 17.07 -3.94
N ILE A 172 -4.14 17.78 -2.85
CA ILE A 172 -4.67 17.19 -1.61
C ILE A 172 -6.04 16.54 -1.83
N TYR A 173 -6.97 17.25 -2.49
CA TYR A 173 -8.32 16.75 -2.74
C TYR A 173 -8.33 15.53 -3.65
N THR A 174 -7.36 15.40 -4.57
CA THR A 174 -7.21 14.18 -5.36
C THR A 174 -6.86 12.98 -4.48
N VAL A 175 -5.94 13.14 -3.53
CA VAL A 175 -5.58 12.07 -2.58
C VAL A 175 -6.74 11.70 -1.67
N PHE A 176 -7.49 12.69 -1.17
CA PHE A 176 -8.70 12.43 -0.37
C PHE A 176 -9.78 11.73 -1.18
N SER A 177 -9.96 12.08 -2.45
CA SER A 177 -10.89 11.40 -3.36
C SER A 177 -10.48 9.95 -3.61
N LEU A 178 -9.18 9.64 -3.67
CA LEU A 178 -8.71 8.26 -3.75
C LEU A 178 -9.07 7.42 -2.51
N GLN A 179 -9.23 8.04 -1.33
CA GLN A 179 -9.71 7.32 -0.15
C GLN A 179 -11.18 6.91 -0.29
N ALA A 180 -12.00 7.69 -1.00
CA ALA A 180 -13.36 7.29 -1.35
C ALA A 180 -13.34 6.00 -2.19
N VAL A 181 -12.42 5.92 -3.16
CA VAL A 181 -12.23 4.72 -3.99
C VAL A 181 -11.84 3.50 -3.15
N TYR A 182 -10.96 3.69 -2.15
CA TYR A 182 -10.61 2.62 -1.21
C TYR A 182 -11.86 2.08 -0.47
N VAL A 183 -12.69 2.98 0.08
CA VAL A 183 -13.90 2.58 0.82
C VAL A 183 -14.89 1.86 -0.09
N ILE A 184 -15.06 2.31 -1.33
CA ILE A 184 -15.90 1.60 -2.32
C ILE A 184 -15.36 0.19 -2.57
N ALA A 185 -14.05 0.04 -2.79
CA ALA A 185 -13.45 -1.26 -3.03
C ALA A 185 -13.60 -2.20 -1.82
N LEU A 186 -13.43 -1.69 -0.61
CA LEU A 186 -13.64 -2.43 0.64
C LEU A 186 -15.10 -2.85 0.81
N TYR A 187 -16.03 -1.93 0.57
CA TYR A 187 -17.47 -2.16 0.60
C TYR A 187 -17.87 -3.27 -0.38
N LEU A 188 -17.40 -3.19 -1.63
CA LEU A 188 -17.64 -4.19 -2.65
C LEU A 188 -17.05 -5.54 -2.27
N THR A 189 -15.86 -5.59 -1.69
CA THR A 189 -15.24 -6.84 -1.20
C THR A 189 -16.11 -7.49 -0.13
N ALA A 190 -16.54 -6.74 0.89
CA ALA A 190 -17.41 -7.26 1.95
C ALA A 190 -18.78 -7.71 1.43
N TRP A 191 -19.35 -6.99 0.45
CA TRP A 191 -20.59 -7.38 -0.21
C TRP A 191 -20.40 -8.67 -1.01
N LEU A 192 -19.35 -8.79 -1.83
CA LEU A 192 -19.06 -9.98 -2.62
C LEU A 192 -18.91 -11.23 -1.74
N LEU A 193 -18.23 -11.10 -0.60
CA LEU A 193 -18.02 -12.21 0.33
C LEU A 193 -19.32 -12.67 0.99
N SER A 194 -20.13 -11.73 1.52
CA SER A 194 -21.33 -12.03 2.33
C SER A 194 -22.63 -12.19 1.53
N GLY A 195 -22.68 -11.67 0.30
CA GLY A 195 -23.90 -11.55 -0.49
C GLY A 195 -24.89 -10.49 0.00
N SER A 196 -24.49 -9.59 0.92
CA SER A 196 -25.34 -8.53 1.47
C SER A 196 -24.66 -7.17 1.41
N TRP A 197 -25.37 -6.16 0.92
CA TRP A 197 -24.90 -4.77 0.91
C TRP A 197 -24.70 -4.22 2.33
N LEU A 198 -25.42 -4.76 3.32
CA LEU A 198 -25.30 -4.39 4.72
C LEU A 198 -23.91 -4.74 5.30
N ALA A 199 -23.27 -5.79 4.77
CA ALA A 199 -21.88 -6.10 5.13
C ALA A 199 -20.92 -5.04 4.61
N GLY A 200 -21.15 -4.56 3.39
CA GLY A 200 -20.42 -3.42 2.84
C GLY A 200 -20.59 -2.19 3.72
N ALA A 201 -21.83 -1.89 4.14
CA ALA A 201 -22.12 -0.73 4.97
C ALA A 201 -21.41 -0.82 6.33
N LEU A 202 -21.48 -1.98 6.98
CA LEU A 202 -20.81 -2.23 8.25
C LEU A 202 -19.28 -2.12 8.12
N ALA A 203 -18.68 -2.67 7.06
CA ALA A 203 -17.24 -2.55 6.79
C ALA A 203 -16.82 -1.08 6.57
N GLY A 204 -17.61 -0.31 5.82
CA GLY A 204 -17.35 1.12 5.59
C GLY A 204 -17.46 1.94 6.88
N VAL A 205 -18.48 1.69 7.71
CA VAL A 205 -18.62 2.35 9.02
C VAL A 205 -17.44 2.03 9.93
N TRP A 206 -17.03 0.76 10.05
CA TRP A 206 -15.84 0.40 10.82
C TRP A 206 -14.56 1.04 10.29
N TYR A 207 -14.42 1.15 8.97
CA TYR A 207 -13.27 1.79 8.35
C TYR A 207 -13.16 3.28 8.74
N ILE A 208 -14.27 4.01 8.68
CA ILE A 208 -14.37 5.43 9.05
C ILE A 208 -14.11 5.62 10.55
N LEU A 209 -14.73 4.80 11.41
CA LEU A 209 -14.60 4.93 12.86
C LEU A 209 -13.21 4.55 13.39
N ASN A 210 -12.53 3.58 12.76
CA ASN A 210 -11.17 3.18 13.11
C ASN A 210 -10.11 3.92 12.27
N ARG A 211 -10.39 5.15 11.81
CA ARG A 211 -9.51 5.95 10.94
C ARG A 211 -8.03 5.95 11.35
N VAL A 212 -7.75 6.07 12.65
CA VAL A 212 -6.39 6.09 13.24
C VAL A 212 -5.58 4.81 12.97
N ASP A 213 -6.28 3.69 12.75
CA ASP A 213 -5.69 2.38 12.48
C ASP A 213 -5.85 1.95 11.02
N THR A 214 -6.77 2.56 10.27
CA THR A 214 -7.05 2.22 8.87
C THR A 214 -6.36 3.13 7.85
N THR A 215 -6.07 4.38 8.19
CA THR A 215 -5.39 5.32 7.30
C THR A 215 -4.63 6.40 8.08
N ARG A 216 -3.65 7.03 7.44
CA ARG A 216 -2.91 8.19 7.98
C ARG A 216 -2.85 9.37 7.01
N VAL A 217 -3.73 9.32 6.02
CA VAL A 217 -3.84 10.29 4.93
C VAL A 217 -4.04 11.73 5.42
N GLU A 218 -4.68 11.92 6.59
CA GLU A 218 -4.97 13.23 7.18
C GLU A 218 -3.71 14.07 7.50
N PHE A 219 -2.60 13.43 7.87
CA PHE A 219 -1.35 14.11 8.26
C PHE A 219 -0.20 13.88 7.29
N THR A 220 -0.28 12.82 6.47
CA THR A 220 0.82 12.38 5.61
C THR A 220 0.35 12.18 4.18
N ILE A 221 -0.40 13.15 3.67
CA ILE A 221 -1.20 13.09 2.44
C ILE A 221 -0.41 12.47 1.26
N SER A 222 0.75 13.04 0.94
CA SER A 222 1.54 12.68 -0.25
C SER A 222 2.22 11.31 -0.20
N LEU A 223 2.16 10.57 0.91
CA LEU A 223 2.84 9.28 1.00
C LEU A 223 2.31 8.30 -0.03
N ARG A 224 3.24 7.53 -0.62
CA ARG A 224 2.97 6.59 -1.72
C ARG A 224 1.88 5.57 -1.41
N GLU A 225 1.83 5.11 -0.18
CA GLU A 225 0.78 4.19 0.30
C GLU A 225 -0.64 4.78 0.22
N ASN A 226 -0.83 6.09 0.45
CA ASN A 226 -2.15 6.71 0.32
C ASN A 226 -2.63 6.75 -1.14
N TRP A 227 -1.70 6.77 -2.09
CA TRP A 227 -1.98 6.64 -3.52
C TRP A 227 -2.23 5.20 -3.93
N SER A 228 -1.42 4.26 -3.43
CA SER A 228 -1.39 2.89 -3.94
C SER A 228 -2.43 1.96 -3.31
N LEU A 229 -2.70 2.11 -2.01
CA LEU A 229 -3.62 1.23 -1.29
C LEU A 229 -5.05 1.21 -1.86
N PRO A 230 -5.62 2.32 -2.38
CA PRO A 230 -6.90 2.29 -3.11
C PRO A 230 -6.88 1.35 -4.32
N PHE A 231 -5.79 1.34 -5.09
CA PHE A 231 -5.63 0.42 -6.23
C PHE A 231 -5.45 -1.02 -5.78
N LEU A 232 -4.75 -1.27 -4.67
CA LEU A 232 -4.67 -2.60 -4.06
C LEU A 232 -6.04 -3.10 -3.60
N ALA A 233 -6.83 -2.25 -2.95
CA ALA A 233 -8.19 -2.62 -2.51
C ALA A 233 -9.09 -2.96 -3.71
N LEU A 234 -9.02 -2.17 -4.80
CA LEU A 234 -9.72 -2.47 -6.05
C LEU A 234 -9.24 -3.78 -6.68
N GLN A 235 -7.94 -4.04 -6.66
CA GLN A 235 -7.36 -5.29 -7.14
C GLN A 235 -7.88 -6.49 -6.33
N VAL A 236 -7.93 -6.38 -5.01
CA VAL A 236 -8.50 -7.43 -4.14
C VAL A 236 -9.99 -7.64 -4.41
N ALA A 237 -10.77 -6.57 -4.61
CA ALA A 237 -12.18 -6.67 -4.99
C ALA A 237 -12.35 -7.39 -6.35
N ALA A 238 -11.53 -7.03 -7.34
CA ALA A 238 -11.55 -7.65 -8.67
C ALA A 238 -11.16 -9.14 -8.63
N ILE A 239 -10.13 -9.51 -7.85
CA ILE A 239 -9.74 -10.92 -7.65
C ILE A 239 -10.84 -11.68 -6.93
N THR A 240 -11.43 -11.09 -5.88
CA THR A 240 -12.55 -11.70 -5.15
C THR A 240 -13.72 -11.96 -6.08
N CYS A 241 -14.03 -11.04 -6.99
CA CYS A 241 -15.04 -11.24 -8.02
C CYS A 241 -14.65 -12.36 -9.01
N TYR A 242 -13.42 -12.33 -9.54
CA TYR A 242 -12.88 -13.31 -10.49
C TYR A 242 -12.91 -14.75 -9.97
N LEU A 243 -12.66 -14.94 -8.66
CA LEU A 243 -12.67 -16.25 -8.02
C LEU A 243 -14.08 -16.82 -7.80
N ARG A 244 -15.16 -16.08 -8.09
CA ARG A 244 -16.53 -16.59 -7.96
C ARG A 244 -16.88 -17.53 -9.12
N PRO A 245 -17.66 -18.60 -8.86
CA PRO A 245 -17.94 -19.65 -9.85
C PRO A 245 -18.89 -19.24 -10.99
N GLN A 246 -19.61 -18.12 -10.88
CA GLN A 246 -20.74 -17.77 -11.77
C GLN A 246 -20.44 -16.64 -12.77
N LEU A 247 -19.21 -16.53 -13.28
CA LEU A 247 -18.86 -15.48 -14.24
C LEU A 247 -18.94 -15.96 -15.69
N THR A 248 -19.59 -15.16 -16.55
CA THR A 248 -19.53 -15.34 -18.00
C THR A 248 -18.12 -15.08 -18.54
N SER A 249 -17.75 -15.65 -19.70
CA SER A 249 -16.42 -15.46 -20.29
C SER A 249 -16.08 -13.99 -20.56
N LEU A 250 -17.07 -13.16 -20.89
CA LEU A 250 -16.87 -11.71 -21.05
C LEU A 250 -16.53 -11.06 -19.71
N GLN A 251 -17.30 -11.37 -18.66
CA GLN A 251 -17.05 -10.84 -17.32
C GLN A 251 -15.69 -11.28 -16.78
N GLN A 252 -15.27 -12.53 -17.03
CA GLN A 252 -13.93 -13.00 -16.67
C GLN A 252 -12.84 -12.16 -17.34
N LYS A 253 -12.95 -11.91 -18.66
CA LYS A 253 -11.99 -11.06 -19.38
C LYS A 253 -11.94 -9.64 -18.82
N VAL A 254 -13.11 -9.05 -18.51
CA VAL A 254 -13.21 -7.72 -17.90
C VAL A 254 -12.56 -7.70 -16.51
N MET A 255 -12.77 -8.73 -15.68
CA MET A 255 -12.13 -8.84 -14.37
C MET A 255 -10.61 -8.98 -14.48
N VAL A 256 -10.11 -9.82 -15.40
CA VAL A 256 -8.65 -9.96 -15.62
C VAL A 256 -8.03 -8.63 -16.08
N TRP A 257 -8.70 -7.90 -16.98
CA TRP A 257 -8.25 -6.57 -17.39
C TRP A 257 -8.24 -5.58 -16.23
N LEU A 258 -9.31 -5.56 -15.42
CA LEU A 258 -9.40 -4.71 -14.23
C LEU A 258 -8.30 -5.05 -13.20
N MET A 259 -8.02 -6.34 -12.99
CA MET A 259 -6.92 -6.82 -12.14
C MET A 259 -5.58 -6.33 -12.68
N TYR A 260 -5.34 -6.39 -13.99
CA TYR A 260 -4.12 -5.86 -14.61
C TYR A 260 -3.97 -4.34 -14.39
N VAL A 261 -5.00 -3.55 -14.72
CA VAL A 261 -4.95 -2.08 -14.59
C VAL A 261 -4.72 -1.65 -13.15
N THR A 262 -5.44 -2.27 -12.21
CA THR A 262 -5.30 -1.97 -10.77
C THR A 262 -3.93 -2.41 -10.23
N THR A 263 -3.42 -3.58 -10.65
CA THR A 263 -2.06 -4.03 -10.29
C THR A 263 -1.01 -3.09 -10.86
N PHE A 264 -1.17 -2.66 -12.11
CA PHE A 264 -0.28 -1.70 -12.76
C PHE A 264 -0.25 -0.36 -12.02
N CYS A 265 -1.40 0.24 -11.72
CA CYS A 265 -1.48 1.48 -10.95
C CYS A 265 -0.89 1.33 -9.53
N PHE A 266 -1.15 0.19 -8.87
CA PHE A 266 -0.56 -0.13 -7.57
C PHE A 266 0.97 -0.18 -7.63
N CYS A 267 1.54 -0.85 -8.63
CA CYS A 267 2.98 -0.96 -8.81
C CYS A 267 3.63 0.38 -9.20
N LEU A 268 2.95 1.18 -10.03
CA LEU A 268 3.45 2.45 -10.51
C LEU A 268 3.57 3.48 -9.38
N THR A 269 2.57 3.52 -8.49
CA THR A 269 2.43 4.55 -7.46
C THR A 269 3.24 4.28 -6.19
N TRP A 270 3.77 3.07 -5.98
CA TRP A 270 4.48 2.74 -4.75
C TRP A 270 5.66 1.79 -4.95
N GLN A 271 6.84 2.16 -4.44
CA GLN A 271 8.08 1.38 -4.56
C GLN A 271 8.05 0.02 -3.84
N PHE A 272 7.34 -0.08 -2.70
CA PHE A 272 7.30 -1.30 -1.88
C PHE A 272 6.23 -2.30 -2.31
N ASN A 273 5.55 -2.04 -3.43
CA ASN A 273 4.52 -2.91 -3.97
C ASN A 273 4.96 -4.39 -4.06
N GLN A 274 6.24 -4.62 -4.41
CA GLN A 274 6.81 -5.95 -4.61
C GLN A 274 6.73 -6.86 -3.38
N PHE A 275 6.77 -6.30 -2.17
CA PHE A 275 6.65 -7.08 -0.93
C PHE A 275 5.21 -7.49 -0.66
N ILE A 276 4.25 -6.61 -0.96
CA ILE A 276 2.82 -6.91 -0.81
C ILE A 276 2.38 -7.92 -1.87
N LEU A 277 2.88 -7.79 -3.11
CA LEU A 277 2.66 -8.78 -4.16
C LEU A 277 3.32 -10.12 -3.84
N LEU A 278 4.47 -10.15 -3.15
CA LEU A 278 5.06 -11.40 -2.66
C LEU A 278 4.14 -12.09 -1.66
N VAL A 279 3.57 -11.36 -0.69
CA VAL A 279 2.60 -11.92 0.25
C VAL A 279 1.38 -12.47 -0.51
N GLN A 280 0.85 -11.72 -1.48
CA GLN A 280 -0.24 -12.18 -2.33
C GLN A 280 0.14 -13.43 -3.16
N ALA A 281 1.35 -13.50 -3.69
CA ALA A 281 1.86 -14.65 -4.43
C ALA A 281 1.98 -15.89 -3.52
N LEU A 282 2.46 -15.73 -2.28
CA LEU A 282 2.49 -16.79 -1.29
C LEU A 282 1.08 -17.30 -0.92
N ILE A 283 0.08 -16.41 -0.89
CA ILE A 283 -1.33 -16.80 -0.68
C ILE A 283 -1.83 -17.65 -1.84
N ILE A 284 -1.59 -17.21 -3.08
CA ILE A 284 -1.97 -17.95 -4.29
C ILE A 284 -1.29 -19.33 -4.29
N TYR A 285 0.01 -19.38 -3.99
CA TYR A 285 0.76 -20.63 -3.84
C TYR A 285 0.17 -21.56 -2.77
N SER A 286 -0.15 -21.02 -1.60
CA SER A 286 -0.73 -21.82 -0.50
C SER A 286 -2.07 -22.43 -0.88
N LEU A 287 -2.94 -21.65 -1.54
CA LEU A 287 -4.25 -22.14 -2.00
C LEU A 287 -4.15 -23.17 -3.13
N ASP A 288 -3.12 -23.06 -3.97
CA ASP A 288 -2.80 -24.04 -5.00
C ASP A 288 -2.31 -25.36 -4.38
N CYS A 289 -1.44 -25.32 -3.37
CA CYS A 289 -0.99 -26.52 -2.66
C CYS A 289 -2.13 -27.32 -1.99
N VAL A 290 -3.17 -26.65 -1.52
CA VAL A 290 -4.35 -27.29 -0.88
C VAL A 290 -5.52 -27.55 -1.84
N ASP A 291 -5.30 -27.41 -3.15
CA ASP A 291 -6.30 -27.66 -4.20
C ASP A 291 -7.59 -26.82 -4.07
N VAL A 292 -7.49 -25.60 -3.52
CA VAL A 292 -8.63 -24.66 -3.47
C VAL A 292 -8.74 -23.85 -4.77
N LEU A 293 -7.61 -23.52 -5.40
CA LEU A 293 -7.57 -22.83 -6.69
C LEU A 293 -7.33 -23.80 -7.84
N THR A 294 -7.92 -23.47 -9.00
CA THR A 294 -7.64 -24.19 -10.25
C THR A 294 -6.33 -23.71 -10.88
N THR A 295 -5.72 -24.58 -11.69
CA THR A 295 -4.46 -24.25 -12.40
C THR A 295 -4.59 -23.02 -13.28
N SER A 296 -5.71 -22.86 -13.99
CA SER A 296 -5.96 -21.69 -14.84
C SER A 296 -6.05 -20.40 -14.02
N GLN A 297 -6.71 -20.43 -12.86
CA GLN A 297 -6.79 -19.28 -11.96
C GLN A 297 -5.40 -18.88 -11.43
N VAL A 298 -4.62 -19.85 -10.96
CA VAL A 298 -3.25 -19.61 -10.44
C VAL A 298 -2.36 -18.98 -11.51
N THR A 299 -2.30 -19.58 -12.71
CA THR A 299 -1.49 -19.04 -13.81
C THR A 299 -1.95 -17.64 -14.21
N THR A 300 -3.26 -17.40 -14.30
CA THR A 300 -3.80 -16.07 -14.64
C THR A 300 -3.41 -15.01 -13.60
N LEU A 301 -3.54 -15.32 -12.31
CA LEU A 301 -3.20 -14.42 -11.22
C LEU A 301 -1.70 -14.06 -11.22
N TYR A 302 -0.84 -15.05 -11.43
CA TYR A 302 0.61 -14.81 -11.55
C TYR A 302 0.98 -14.02 -12.79
N LEU A 303 0.39 -14.32 -13.95
CA LEU A 303 0.65 -13.57 -15.18
C LEU A 303 0.21 -12.10 -15.06
N VAL A 304 -0.89 -11.82 -14.35
CA VAL A 304 -1.32 -10.44 -14.08
C VAL A 304 -0.30 -9.70 -13.20
N GLN A 305 0.23 -10.33 -12.15
CA GLN A 305 1.28 -9.72 -11.32
C GLN A 305 2.57 -9.47 -12.12
N VAL A 306 3.04 -10.47 -12.88
CA VAL A 306 4.26 -10.37 -13.69
C VAL A 306 4.10 -9.31 -14.77
N SER A 307 2.99 -9.30 -15.52
CA SER A 307 2.74 -8.30 -16.56
C SER A 307 2.64 -6.89 -15.99
N GLY A 308 2.01 -6.70 -14.82
CA GLY A 308 1.98 -5.42 -14.12
C GLY A 308 3.37 -4.91 -13.75
N LEU A 309 4.19 -5.77 -13.12
CA LEU A 309 5.57 -5.45 -12.74
C LEU A 309 6.45 -5.13 -13.96
N LEU A 310 6.37 -5.94 -15.02
CA LEU A 310 7.15 -5.71 -16.25
C LEU A 310 6.71 -4.44 -17.00
N SER A 311 5.42 -4.10 -16.97
CA SER A 311 4.92 -2.85 -17.55
C SER A 311 5.49 -1.63 -16.81
N VAL A 312 5.54 -1.68 -15.47
CA VAL A 312 6.15 -0.62 -14.66
C VAL A 312 7.67 -0.59 -14.83
N TRP A 313 8.32 -1.75 -14.92
CA TRP A 313 9.75 -1.84 -15.23
C TRP A 313 10.10 -1.10 -16.53
N LEU A 314 9.31 -1.30 -17.59
CA LEU A 314 9.51 -0.60 -18.87
C LEU A 314 9.31 0.91 -18.72
N LEU A 315 8.25 1.35 -18.04
CA LEU A 315 7.98 2.77 -17.83
C LEU A 315 9.07 3.44 -16.98
N GLN A 316 9.56 2.76 -15.94
CA GLN A 316 10.62 3.24 -15.05
C GLN A 316 12.02 3.06 -15.64
N PHE A 317 12.18 3.21 -16.95
CA PHE A 317 13.48 3.18 -17.64
C PHE A 317 14.28 1.92 -17.30
N CYS A 318 13.62 0.76 -17.32
CA CYS A 318 14.20 -0.54 -17.04
C CYS A 318 14.86 -0.63 -15.65
N ASN A 319 14.27 -0.01 -14.62
CA ASN A 319 14.80 -0.03 -13.25
C ASN A 319 15.13 -1.46 -12.78
N SER A 320 16.41 -1.72 -12.52
CA SER A 320 16.93 -3.04 -12.18
C SER A 320 16.40 -3.59 -10.85
N MET A 321 15.89 -2.74 -9.96
CA MET A 321 15.29 -3.16 -8.68
C MET A 321 14.06 -4.06 -8.90
N ILE A 322 13.20 -3.75 -9.89
CA ILE A 322 11.97 -4.53 -10.15
C ILE A 322 12.32 -5.93 -10.67
N LEU A 323 13.30 -6.03 -11.56
CA LEU A 323 13.74 -7.31 -12.12
C LEU A 323 14.47 -8.16 -11.07
N GLY A 324 15.20 -7.51 -10.15
CA GLY A 324 15.82 -8.13 -8.97
C GLY A 324 14.86 -8.47 -7.83
N SER A 325 13.56 -8.23 -7.98
CA SER A 325 12.56 -8.44 -6.95
C SER A 325 12.40 -9.92 -6.58
N LEU A 326 12.15 -10.17 -5.29
CA LEU A 326 11.92 -11.53 -4.79
C LEU A 326 10.61 -12.13 -5.33
N VAL A 327 9.58 -11.30 -5.53
CA VAL A 327 8.28 -11.74 -6.09
C VAL A 327 8.41 -12.27 -7.51
N LEU A 328 9.14 -11.59 -8.38
CA LEU A 328 9.32 -12.04 -9.77
C LEU A 328 10.10 -13.36 -9.80
N SER A 329 11.15 -13.46 -8.99
CA SER A 329 11.93 -14.70 -8.83
C SER A 329 11.06 -15.86 -8.32
N PHE A 330 10.19 -15.58 -7.35
CA PHE A 330 9.27 -16.56 -6.77
C PHE A 330 8.22 -17.06 -7.77
N ILE A 331 7.57 -16.15 -8.50
CA ILE A 331 6.54 -16.50 -9.47
C ILE A 331 7.13 -17.35 -10.61
N VAL A 332 8.29 -16.95 -11.14
CA VAL A 332 8.98 -17.72 -12.19
C VAL A 332 9.35 -19.11 -11.68
N ALA A 333 9.90 -19.21 -10.47
CA ALA A 333 10.22 -20.49 -9.86
C ALA A 333 8.97 -21.36 -9.64
N ALA A 334 7.90 -20.81 -9.10
CA ALA A 334 6.65 -21.52 -8.85
C ALA A 334 6.03 -22.08 -10.14
N LEU A 335 5.97 -21.27 -11.20
CA LEU A 335 5.46 -21.72 -12.51
C LEU A 335 6.36 -22.78 -13.15
N PHE A 336 7.68 -22.63 -13.05
CA PHE A 336 8.64 -23.57 -13.62
C PHE A 336 8.60 -24.93 -12.91
N VAL A 337 8.72 -24.96 -11.58
CA VAL A 337 8.70 -26.23 -10.82
C VAL A 337 7.36 -26.93 -11.00
N ARG A 338 6.25 -26.18 -11.07
CA ARG A 338 4.93 -26.74 -11.38
C ARG A 338 4.91 -27.40 -12.75
N HIS A 339 5.48 -26.77 -13.77
CA HIS A 339 5.56 -27.36 -15.11
C HIS A 339 6.37 -28.65 -15.11
N CYS A 340 7.44 -28.74 -14.31
CA CYS A 340 8.26 -29.93 -14.17
C CYS A 340 7.62 -31.05 -13.33
N GLN A 341 6.71 -30.73 -12.40
CA GLN A 341 6.09 -31.69 -11.47
C GLN A 341 4.57 -31.77 -11.69
N ALA A 342 4.13 -32.49 -12.73
CA ALA A 342 2.71 -32.62 -13.07
C ALA A 342 1.90 -33.48 -12.06
N ASP A 343 2.54 -34.42 -11.35
CA ASP A 343 1.85 -35.46 -10.55
C ASP A 343 1.75 -35.15 -9.03
N LEU A 344 1.54 -33.87 -8.68
CA LEU A 344 1.41 -33.40 -7.29
C LEU A 344 0.13 -33.90 -6.59
N LYS A 345 -0.90 -34.25 -7.36
CA LYS A 345 -2.23 -34.62 -6.84
C LYS A 345 -2.41 -36.12 -6.59
N ALA A 346 -1.50 -36.96 -7.07
CA ALA A 346 -1.60 -38.41 -6.97
C ALA A 346 -1.03 -38.96 -5.66
N GLY A 347 -1.76 -39.90 -5.04
CA GLY A 347 -1.33 -40.66 -3.85
C GLY A 347 -2.18 -40.41 -2.59
N GLY A 348 -1.90 -41.19 -1.54
CA GLY A 348 -2.51 -40.97 -0.22
C GLY A 348 -1.95 -39.74 0.51
N LEU A 349 -2.58 -39.35 1.62
CA LEU A 349 -2.28 -38.11 2.36
C LEU A 349 -0.78 -37.90 2.64
N LEU A 350 -0.08 -38.90 3.18
CA LEU A 350 1.34 -38.78 3.52
C LEU A 350 2.25 -38.60 2.30
N VAL A 351 1.97 -39.35 1.22
CA VAL A 351 2.71 -39.25 -0.04
C VAL A 351 2.48 -37.88 -0.69
N ARG A 352 1.25 -37.38 -0.60
CA ARG A 352 0.92 -36.06 -1.12
C ARG A 352 1.56 -34.93 -0.33
N LEU A 353 1.57 -35.03 1.00
CA LEU A 353 2.27 -34.08 1.87
C LEU A 353 3.78 -34.09 1.60
N SER A 354 4.40 -35.26 1.40
CA SER A 354 5.83 -35.34 1.06
C SER A 354 6.13 -34.74 -0.32
N LYS A 355 5.27 -34.98 -1.32
CA LYS A 355 5.36 -34.34 -2.64
C LYS A 355 5.23 -32.81 -2.56
N ILE A 356 4.28 -32.29 -1.80
CA ILE A 356 4.10 -30.83 -1.60
C ILE A 356 5.29 -30.22 -0.85
N LEU A 357 5.84 -30.93 0.15
CA LEU A 357 7.03 -30.49 0.86
C LEU A 357 8.24 -30.42 -0.10
N LEU A 358 8.47 -31.46 -0.89
CA LEU A 358 9.52 -31.48 -1.91
C LEU A 358 9.32 -30.35 -2.94
N HIS A 359 8.10 -30.17 -3.42
CA HIS A 359 7.73 -29.09 -4.34
C HIS A 359 8.08 -27.72 -3.75
N SER A 360 7.70 -27.49 -2.49
CA SER A 360 7.96 -26.23 -1.80
C SER A 360 9.46 -25.99 -1.61
N VAL A 361 10.22 -27.00 -1.21
CA VAL A 361 11.69 -26.90 -1.09
C VAL A 361 12.30 -26.53 -2.44
N LEU A 362 11.88 -27.18 -3.53
CA LEU A 362 12.38 -26.87 -4.87
C LEU A 362 12.01 -25.46 -5.32
N VAL A 363 10.76 -25.02 -5.09
CA VAL A 363 10.32 -23.65 -5.42
C VAL A 363 11.13 -22.61 -4.67
N PHE A 364 11.31 -22.76 -3.36
CA PHE A 364 12.07 -21.79 -2.56
C PHE A 364 13.57 -21.80 -2.88
N LEU A 365 14.17 -22.98 -3.09
CA LEU A 365 15.56 -23.09 -3.51
C LEU A 365 15.78 -22.41 -4.87
N LEU A 366 14.93 -22.72 -5.85
CA LEU A 366 15.01 -22.12 -7.18
C LEU A 366 14.76 -20.60 -7.13
N THR A 367 13.81 -20.15 -6.31
CA THR A 367 13.56 -18.72 -6.05
C THR A 367 14.83 -18.03 -5.57
N PHE A 368 15.53 -18.61 -4.59
CA PHE A 368 16.77 -18.05 -4.06
C PHE A 368 17.89 -18.03 -5.11
N ILE A 369 18.05 -19.12 -5.86
CA ILE A 369 19.04 -19.21 -6.95
C ILE A 369 18.77 -18.14 -8.01
N ILE A 370 17.54 -18.05 -8.53
CA ILE A 370 17.15 -17.05 -9.53
C ILE A 370 17.39 -15.65 -8.98
N ASN A 371 16.97 -15.37 -7.74
CA ASN A 371 17.14 -14.04 -7.15
C ASN A 371 18.62 -13.67 -6.99
N TYR A 372 19.44 -14.59 -6.48
CA TYR A 372 20.87 -14.39 -6.29
C TYR A 372 21.59 -14.15 -7.64
N LEU A 373 21.32 -14.98 -8.64
CA LEU A 373 21.91 -14.84 -9.97
C LEU A 373 21.49 -13.54 -10.64
N THR A 374 20.21 -13.18 -10.55
CA THR A 374 19.67 -11.95 -11.13
C THR A 374 20.27 -10.71 -10.45
N LYS A 375 20.33 -10.68 -9.12
CA LYS A 375 20.97 -9.56 -8.37
C LYS A 375 22.45 -9.44 -8.68
N LYS A 376 23.16 -10.57 -8.83
CA LYS A 376 24.58 -10.58 -9.20
C LYS A 376 24.79 -10.08 -10.63
N ALA A 377 23.96 -10.50 -11.58
CA ALA A 377 24.04 -10.08 -12.97
C ALA A 377 23.73 -8.58 -13.14
N LEU A 378 22.72 -8.07 -12.43
CA LEU A 378 22.27 -6.67 -12.51
C LEU A 378 22.99 -5.74 -11.51
N GLN A 379 23.93 -6.24 -10.72
CA GLN A 379 24.65 -5.52 -9.66
C GLN A 379 23.73 -4.77 -8.67
N VAL A 380 22.54 -5.31 -8.39
CA VAL A 380 21.54 -4.65 -7.52
C VAL A 380 21.97 -4.78 -6.05
N ARG A 381 22.28 -3.64 -5.42
CA ARG A 381 22.65 -3.55 -3.98
C ARG A 381 21.60 -2.84 -3.12
N SER A 382 20.50 -2.37 -3.72
CA SER A 382 19.55 -1.47 -3.05
C SER A 382 18.79 -2.16 -1.91
N ASP A 383 18.32 -3.41 -2.08
CA ASP A 383 17.51 -4.12 -1.07
C ASP A 383 18.31 -4.70 0.10
N GLU A 384 19.65 -4.64 0.07
CA GLU A 384 20.50 -5.27 1.10
C GLU A 384 20.17 -4.74 2.50
N HIS A 385 19.80 -3.47 2.61
CA HIS A 385 19.42 -2.84 3.88
C HIS A 385 18.09 -3.38 4.43
N ILE A 386 17.11 -3.70 3.59
CA ILE A 386 15.82 -4.30 4.00
C ILE A 386 16.06 -5.71 4.56
N PHE A 387 16.88 -6.51 3.86
CA PHE A 387 17.23 -7.86 4.35
C PHE A 387 18.09 -7.81 5.62
N LYS A 388 19.01 -6.85 5.73
CA LYS A 388 19.76 -6.61 6.98
C LYS A 388 18.84 -6.22 8.12
N PHE A 389 17.89 -5.31 7.87
CA PHE A 389 16.87 -4.92 8.85
C PHE A 389 16.04 -6.13 9.29
N ILE A 390 15.48 -6.91 8.37
CA ILE A 390 14.71 -8.13 8.71
C ILE A 390 15.57 -9.09 9.52
N LYS A 391 16.80 -9.34 9.07
CA LYS A 391 17.75 -10.21 9.78
C LYS A 391 18.01 -9.70 11.19
N SER A 392 18.31 -8.40 11.38
CA SER A 392 18.56 -7.80 12.69
C SER A 392 17.32 -7.70 13.57
N LYS A 393 16.12 -7.62 12.97
CA LYS A 393 14.85 -7.58 13.69
C LYS A 393 14.51 -8.95 14.31
N PHE A 394 14.77 -10.03 13.59
CA PHE A 394 14.49 -11.40 14.07
C PHE A 394 15.71 -12.09 14.69
N ALA A 395 16.93 -11.65 14.38
CA ALA A 395 18.11 -12.06 15.11
C ALA A 395 18.12 -11.30 16.43
N PHE A 396 17.92 -12.02 17.54
CA PHE A 396 17.94 -11.50 18.92
C PHE A 396 19.32 -10.93 19.36
N ARG A 397 20.18 -10.48 18.44
CA ARG A 397 21.45 -9.82 18.72
C ARG A 397 21.38 -8.32 18.37
N PRO A 398 21.92 -7.44 19.21
CA PRO A 398 22.10 -6.03 18.88
C PRO A 398 22.92 -5.87 17.59
N THR A 399 22.49 -4.98 16.71
CA THR A 399 23.24 -4.60 15.51
C THR A 399 23.94 -3.27 15.71
N ARG A 400 25.17 -3.16 15.21
CA ARG A 400 25.96 -1.90 15.17
C ARG A 400 25.90 -1.23 13.80
N ASP A 401 25.16 -1.83 12.87
CA ASP A 401 24.92 -1.23 11.56
C ASP A 401 24.00 -0.02 11.72
N PHE A 402 24.54 1.16 11.43
CA PHE A 402 23.83 2.45 11.55
C PHE A 402 22.50 2.42 10.78
N ASP A 403 22.49 1.87 9.56
CA ASP A 403 21.30 1.84 8.72
C ASP A 403 20.20 0.98 9.34
N ALA A 404 20.56 -0.20 9.85
CA ALA A 404 19.61 -1.11 10.47
C ALA A 404 19.07 -0.54 11.80
N SER A 405 19.93 0.06 12.62
CA SER A 405 19.54 0.66 13.89
C SER A 405 18.63 1.88 13.72
N LEU A 406 18.80 2.66 12.65
CA LEU A 406 17.92 3.79 12.33
C LEU A 406 16.46 3.35 12.17
N TYR A 407 16.22 2.17 11.58
CA TYR A 407 14.88 1.58 11.48
C TYR A 407 14.43 0.89 12.76
N LEU A 408 15.28 0.12 13.42
CA LEU A 408 14.90 -0.65 14.62
C LEU A 408 14.54 0.25 15.81
N CYS A 409 15.12 1.44 15.89
CA CYS A 409 14.86 2.41 16.95
C CYS A 409 13.64 3.31 16.70
N GLU A 410 13.07 3.28 15.50
CA GLU A 410 11.89 4.05 15.15
C GLU A 410 10.61 3.28 15.52
N GLU A 411 9.72 3.91 16.30
CA GLU A 411 8.49 3.28 16.81
C GLU A 411 7.60 2.71 15.70
N ALA A 412 7.59 3.35 14.52
CA ALA A 412 6.85 2.90 13.36
C ALA A 412 7.24 1.49 12.87
N PHE A 413 8.48 1.06 13.12
CA PHE A 413 8.98 -0.26 12.75
C PHE A 413 9.03 -1.24 13.92
N GLY A 414 8.56 -0.82 15.10
CA GLY A 414 8.39 -1.69 16.26
C GLY A 414 7.25 -2.69 16.12
N LEU A 415 7.05 -3.49 17.17
CA LEU A 415 5.90 -4.40 17.29
C LEU A 415 4.59 -3.60 17.42
N LEU A 416 3.47 -4.22 17.05
CA LEU A 416 2.16 -3.60 17.21
C LEU A 416 1.81 -3.41 18.70
N PRO A 417 1.51 -2.18 19.17
CA PRO A 417 1.13 -1.95 20.55
C PRO A 417 -0.26 -2.53 20.84
N LEU A 418 -0.44 -3.13 22.02
CA LEU A 418 -1.68 -3.79 22.46
C LEU A 418 -2.88 -2.84 22.54
N ASP A 419 -2.64 -1.55 22.80
CA ASP A 419 -3.63 -0.47 22.75
C ASP A 419 -4.34 -0.38 21.37
N THR A 420 -3.72 -0.88 20.30
CA THR A 420 -4.41 -1.04 19.00
C THR A 420 -5.56 -2.04 19.07
N LEU A 421 -5.37 -3.17 19.76
CA LEU A 421 -6.42 -4.17 19.92
C LEU A 421 -7.54 -3.66 20.83
N GLU A 422 -7.21 -2.85 21.85
CA GLU A 422 -8.19 -2.20 22.72
C GLU A 422 -9.09 -1.25 21.92
N ARG A 423 -8.51 -0.37 21.09
CA ARG A 423 -9.29 0.50 20.19
C ARG A 423 -10.20 -0.27 19.23
N LEU A 424 -9.72 -1.38 18.66
CA LEU A 424 -10.51 -2.23 17.76
C LEU A 424 -11.61 -3.02 18.49
N ALA A 425 -11.40 -3.36 19.76
CA ALA A 425 -12.44 -3.94 20.61
C ALA A 425 -13.51 -2.90 20.96
N ASP A 426 -13.10 -1.66 21.24
CA ASP A 426 -13.99 -0.55 21.59
C ASP A 426 -15.00 -0.20 20.49
N THR A 427 -14.61 -0.39 19.22
CA THR A 427 -15.47 -0.24 18.04
C THR A 427 -16.25 -1.51 17.68
N LEU A 428 -16.32 -2.47 18.60
CA LEU A 428 -16.98 -3.76 18.43
C LEU A 428 -16.48 -4.56 17.20
N LEU A 429 -15.33 -4.20 16.63
CA LEU A 429 -14.79 -4.85 15.43
C LEU A 429 -14.04 -6.14 15.79
N LEU A 430 -13.27 -6.12 16.88
CA LEU A 430 -12.47 -7.28 17.28
C LEU A 430 -13.34 -8.48 17.67
N TYR A 431 -14.48 -8.25 18.34
CA TYR A 431 -15.37 -9.31 18.83
C TYR A 431 -15.96 -10.21 17.73
N PRO A 432 -16.50 -9.70 16.61
CA PRO A 432 -16.91 -10.54 15.49
C PRO A 432 -15.72 -11.01 14.64
N TYR A 433 -14.63 -10.26 14.58
CA TYR A 433 -13.45 -10.62 13.79
C TYR A 433 -12.81 -11.93 14.26
N VAL A 434 -12.49 -12.05 15.55
CA VAL A 434 -11.75 -13.21 16.08
C VAL A 434 -12.50 -14.53 15.88
N PRO A 435 -13.80 -14.67 16.24
CA PRO A 435 -14.56 -15.89 15.99
C PRO A 435 -14.70 -16.21 14.51
N THR A 436 -14.90 -15.19 13.66
CA THR A 436 -14.97 -15.37 12.20
C THR A 436 -13.66 -15.91 11.66
N LEU A 437 -12.53 -15.34 12.10
CA LEU A 437 -11.20 -15.78 11.72
C LEU A 437 -10.95 -17.23 12.11
N LEU A 438 -11.24 -17.59 13.36
CA LEU A 438 -11.06 -18.95 13.88
C LEU A 438 -11.94 -19.96 13.15
N LEU A 439 -13.22 -19.61 12.96
CA LEU A 439 -14.19 -20.49 12.29
C LEU A 439 -13.81 -20.74 10.83
N LEU A 440 -13.51 -19.68 10.08
CA LEU A 440 -13.10 -19.79 8.68
C LEU A 440 -11.76 -20.53 8.54
N SER A 441 -10.81 -20.31 9.45
CA SER A 441 -9.52 -21.03 9.47
C SER A 441 -9.72 -22.52 9.74
N GLY A 442 -10.59 -22.87 10.69
CA GLY A 442 -10.97 -24.26 10.95
C GLY A 442 -11.63 -24.92 9.74
N MET A 443 -12.57 -24.23 9.09
CA MET A 443 -13.23 -24.73 7.87
C MET A 443 -12.25 -24.90 6.70
N LEU A 444 -11.34 -23.94 6.48
CA LEU A 444 -10.29 -24.07 5.46
C LEU A 444 -9.33 -25.22 5.78
N GLY A 445 -8.95 -25.40 7.05
CA GLY A 445 -8.11 -26.52 7.48
C GLY A 445 -8.78 -27.87 7.24
N MET A 446 -10.07 -28.00 7.56
CA MET A 446 -10.85 -29.21 7.27
C MET A 446 -11.00 -29.47 5.77
N ALA A 447 -11.26 -28.42 4.98
CA ALA A 447 -11.34 -28.52 3.52
C ALA A 447 -9.99 -28.93 2.91
N ALA A 448 -8.88 -28.34 3.39
CA ALA A 448 -7.53 -28.70 2.98
C ALA A 448 -7.22 -30.16 3.33
N LEU A 449 -7.53 -30.61 4.56
CA LEU A 449 -7.33 -32.00 4.97
C LEU A 449 -8.13 -32.97 4.09
N LYS A 450 -9.39 -32.65 3.80
CA LYS A 450 -10.26 -33.45 2.93
C LYS A 450 -9.72 -33.51 1.50
N ASN A 451 -9.31 -32.36 0.94
CA ASN A 451 -8.73 -32.26 -0.41
C ASN A 451 -7.43 -33.07 -0.52
N LEU A 452 -6.55 -32.98 0.48
CA LEU A 452 -5.28 -33.71 0.51
C LEU A 452 -5.46 -35.21 0.76
N SER A 453 -6.54 -35.62 1.44
CA SER A 453 -6.84 -37.02 1.75
C SER A 453 -7.59 -37.75 0.64
N ARG A 454 -8.13 -37.04 -0.35
CA ARG A 454 -8.83 -37.66 -1.49
C ARG A 454 -7.84 -38.44 -2.35
N SER A 455 -7.98 -39.77 -2.33
CA SER A 455 -7.27 -40.70 -3.23
C SER A 455 -7.96 -40.77 -4.59
N GLU A 456 -7.18 -40.90 -5.66
CA GLU A 456 -7.66 -41.01 -7.05
C GLU A 456 -8.51 -42.27 -7.35
N GLY A 457 -8.77 -43.16 -6.38
CA GLY A 457 -9.44 -44.45 -6.61
C GLY A 457 -10.98 -44.53 -6.71
N GLY A 458 -11.75 -43.46 -6.48
CA GLY A 458 -13.25 -43.49 -6.56
C GLY A 458 -13.86 -43.19 -7.95
N SER A 459 -15.14 -43.51 -8.17
CA SER A 459 -15.86 -43.26 -9.45
C SER A 459 -15.89 -41.76 -9.82
N ALA A 460 -15.79 -41.43 -11.11
CA ALA A 460 -15.66 -40.04 -11.59
C ALA A 460 -16.93 -39.18 -11.36
N GLU A 461 -18.11 -39.80 -11.35
CA GLU A 461 -19.39 -39.09 -11.17
C GLU A 461 -19.72 -38.78 -9.70
N GLU A 462 -19.47 -39.70 -8.76
CA GLU A 462 -19.63 -39.41 -7.31
C GLU A 462 -18.61 -38.38 -6.81
N LYS A 463 -17.41 -38.39 -7.38
CA LYS A 463 -16.35 -37.42 -7.07
C LYS A 463 -16.72 -36.00 -7.46
N ASN A 464 -17.30 -35.79 -8.64
CA ASN A 464 -17.66 -34.45 -9.13
C ASN A 464 -18.85 -33.87 -8.37
N ALA A 465 -19.89 -34.68 -8.12
CA ALA A 465 -21.06 -34.24 -7.36
C ALA A 465 -20.76 -33.95 -5.88
N ALA A 466 -19.90 -34.75 -5.22
CA ALA A 466 -19.48 -34.51 -3.83
C ALA A 466 -18.32 -33.50 -3.68
N ALA A 467 -17.62 -33.15 -4.77
CA ALA A 467 -16.62 -32.08 -4.78
C ALA A 467 -17.25 -30.71 -4.96
N GLU A 468 -18.27 -30.56 -5.80
CA GLU A 468 -18.98 -29.29 -5.99
C GLU A 468 -19.89 -28.93 -4.81
N ALA A 469 -20.48 -29.91 -4.12
CA ALA A 469 -21.45 -29.66 -3.04
C ALA A 469 -20.84 -29.17 -1.71
N GLU A 470 -19.52 -29.32 -1.49
CA GLU A 470 -18.86 -29.01 -0.21
C GLU A 470 -17.47 -28.32 -0.34
N ALA A 471 -17.09 -27.84 -1.53
CA ALA A 471 -15.82 -27.13 -1.69
C ALA A 471 -15.84 -25.78 -0.95
N PHE A 472 -14.80 -25.51 -0.16
CA PHE A 472 -14.62 -24.22 0.49
C PHE A 472 -14.43 -23.13 -0.57
N ARG A 473 -15.19 -22.03 -0.42
CA ARG A 473 -15.23 -20.94 -1.39
C ARG A 473 -13.83 -20.31 -1.61
N PRO A 474 -13.29 -20.31 -2.85
CA PRO A 474 -11.93 -19.83 -3.12
C PRO A 474 -11.78 -18.32 -2.88
N ASP A 475 -12.82 -17.54 -3.14
CA ASP A 475 -12.86 -16.10 -2.88
C ASP A 475 -12.78 -15.78 -1.37
N VAL A 476 -13.43 -16.60 -0.53
CA VAL A 476 -13.34 -16.49 0.94
C VAL A 476 -11.96 -16.94 1.44
N ALA A 477 -11.40 -18.02 0.88
CA ALA A 477 -10.08 -18.55 1.26
C ALA A 477 -8.97 -17.54 1.00
N TYR A 478 -9.03 -16.88 -0.15
CA TYR A 478 -8.12 -15.84 -0.55
C TYR A 478 -8.13 -14.65 0.42
N ASN A 479 -9.30 -14.13 0.78
CA ASN A 479 -9.43 -13.01 1.73
C ASN A 479 -9.05 -13.41 3.17
N LEU A 480 -9.31 -14.67 3.56
CA LEU A 480 -8.91 -15.21 4.86
C LEU A 480 -7.38 -15.26 5.01
N LEU A 481 -6.68 -15.82 4.02
CA LEU A 481 -5.22 -15.89 4.07
C LEU A 481 -4.58 -14.50 3.98
N HIS A 482 -5.19 -13.56 3.26
CA HIS A 482 -4.78 -12.15 3.26
C HIS A 482 -4.79 -11.55 4.66
N THR A 483 -5.92 -11.64 5.37
CA THR A 483 -5.98 -11.07 6.73
C THR A 483 -5.01 -11.74 7.69
N LEU A 484 -4.75 -13.05 7.53
CA LEU A 484 -3.81 -13.79 8.38
C LEU A 484 -2.38 -13.31 8.16
N LEU A 485 -1.92 -13.27 6.90
CA LEU A 485 -0.56 -12.85 6.58
C LEU A 485 -0.35 -11.35 6.81
N TYR A 486 -1.31 -10.50 6.46
CA TYR A 486 -1.24 -9.07 6.79
C TYR A 486 -1.25 -8.85 8.30
N GLY A 487 -2.00 -9.65 9.06
CA GLY A 487 -1.95 -9.64 10.53
C GLY A 487 -0.55 -9.96 11.06
N LEU A 488 0.08 -11.03 10.58
CA LEU A 488 1.45 -11.38 10.97
C LEU A 488 2.45 -10.25 10.69
N VAL A 489 2.35 -9.64 9.50
CA VAL A 489 3.19 -8.51 9.12
C VAL A 489 2.92 -7.29 9.98
N ALA A 490 1.64 -6.99 10.30
CA ALA A 490 1.24 -5.87 11.15
C ALA A 490 1.70 -6.04 12.61
N PHE A 491 1.55 -7.24 13.19
CA PHE A 491 2.05 -7.55 14.53
C PHE A 491 3.58 -7.43 14.62
N SER A 492 4.28 -7.83 13.56
CA SER A 492 5.73 -7.64 13.46
C SER A 492 6.11 -6.17 13.32
N THR A 493 5.42 -5.41 12.47
CA THR A 493 5.78 -4.03 12.11
C THR A 493 4.55 -3.13 12.15
N MET A 494 4.48 -2.25 13.15
CA MET A 494 3.32 -1.38 13.44
C MET A 494 2.85 -0.57 12.24
N ARG A 495 3.77 -0.03 11.43
CA ARG A 495 3.46 0.72 10.19
C ARG A 495 2.66 -0.09 9.16
N MET A 496 2.68 -1.42 9.21
CA MET A 496 1.94 -2.28 8.26
C MET A 496 0.48 -2.51 8.67
N LYS A 497 0.04 -2.00 9.83
CA LYS A 497 -1.36 -2.13 10.30
C LYS A 497 -2.39 -1.57 9.32
N TYR A 498 -2.04 -0.51 8.58
CA TYR A 498 -2.95 0.15 7.63
C TYR A 498 -3.39 -0.78 6.47
N ILE A 499 -2.58 -1.79 6.14
CA ILE A 499 -2.93 -2.82 5.15
C ILE A 499 -3.87 -3.86 5.78
N TRP A 500 -3.65 -4.19 7.05
CA TRP A 500 -4.39 -5.23 7.76
C TRP A 500 -5.78 -4.79 8.23
N THR A 501 -5.89 -3.63 8.91
CA THR A 501 -7.12 -3.21 9.59
C THR A 501 -8.29 -2.99 8.63
N GLY A 502 -8.03 -2.50 7.41
CA GLY A 502 -9.04 -2.44 6.36
C GLY A 502 -9.61 -3.82 6.02
N HIS A 503 -8.75 -4.81 5.78
CA HIS A 503 -9.17 -6.20 5.53
C HIS A 503 -9.89 -6.84 6.74
N MET A 504 -9.50 -6.52 7.97
CA MET A 504 -10.23 -6.95 9.16
C MET A 504 -11.69 -6.48 9.12
N CYS A 505 -11.95 -5.23 8.72
CA CYS A 505 -13.32 -4.68 8.60
C CYS A 505 -14.16 -5.49 7.62
N ALA A 506 -13.62 -5.84 6.44
CA ALA A 506 -14.33 -6.64 5.45
C ALA A 506 -14.60 -8.08 5.93
N LEU A 507 -13.60 -8.74 6.55
CA LEU A 507 -13.77 -10.10 7.02
C LEU A 507 -14.73 -10.18 8.22
N ALA A 508 -14.63 -9.26 9.18
CA ALA A 508 -15.56 -9.17 10.29
C ALA A 508 -16.99 -8.96 9.79
N ALA A 509 -17.19 -8.09 8.78
CA ALA A 509 -18.51 -7.84 8.21
C ALA A 509 -19.06 -9.07 7.49
N HIS A 510 -18.20 -9.83 6.80
CA HIS A 510 -18.57 -11.14 6.25
C HIS A 510 -19.03 -12.11 7.34
N GLY A 511 -18.29 -12.16 8.46
CA GLY A 511 -18.65 -12.89 9.67
C GLY A 511 -20.09 -12.66 10.12
N VAL A 512 -20.43 -11.39 10.33
CA VAL A 512 -21.73 -10.97 10.87
C VAL A 512 -22.87 -11.07 9.84
N CYS A 513 -22.60 -10.98 8.53
CA CYS A 513 -23.66 -10.89 7.51
C CYS A 513 -23.85 -12.16 6.67
N SER A 514 -22.94 -13.13 6.74
CA SER A 514 -22.96 -14.32 5.89
C SER A 514 -24.06 -15.32 6.27
N ALA A 515 -24.78 -15.83 5.28
CA ALA A 515 -25.78 -16.86 5.51
C ALA A 515 -25.14 -18.19 5.97
N GLU A 516 -24.00 -18.52 5.38
CA GLU A 516 -23.27 -19.78 5.59
C GLU A 516 -22.85 -19.93 7.06
N LEU A 517 -22.21 -18.90 7.64
CA LEU A 517 -21.72 -18.95 9.02
C LEU A 517 -22.85 -18.96 10.04
N TRP A 518 -23.87 -18.12 9.87
CA TRP A 518 -25.05 -18.16 10.75
C TRP A 518 -25.79 -19.48 10.66
N THR A 519 -25.87 -20.11 9.48
CA THR A 519 -26.51 -21.42 9.35
C THR A 519 -25.73 -22.48 10.12
N LEU A 520 -24.40 -22.47 10.03
CA LEU A 520 -23.55 -23.39 10.78
C LEU A 520 -23.72 -23.20 12.30
N LEU A 521 -23.71 -21.94 12.76
CA LEU A 521 -23.83 -21.59 14.17
C LEU A 521 -25.23 -21.90 14.73
N LEU A 522 -26.30 -21.57 14.00
CA LEU A 522 -27.68 -21.88 14.42
C LEU A 522 -27.98 -23.39 14.39
N ARG A 523 -27.35 -24.15 13.49
CA ARG A 523 -27.40 -25.62 13.51
C ARG A 523 -26.70 -26.19 14.73
N ALA A 524 -25.51 -25.70 15.08
CA ALA A 524 -24.80 -26.11 16.29
C ALA A 524 -25.63 -25.82 17.55
N LEU A 525 -26.35 -24.70 17.58
CA LEU A 525 -27.26 -24.32 18.67
C LEU A 525 -28.64 -25.01 18.62
N ARG A 526 -28.89 -25.89 17.65
CA ARG A 526 -30.18 -26.59 17.42
C ARG A 526 -31.40 -25.66 17.24
N CYS A 527 -31.20 -24.42 16.83
CA CYS A 527 -32.22 -23.38 16.67
C CYS A 527 -32.36 -22.92 15.20
N ASN A 528 -32.12 -23.80 14.23
CA ASN A 528 -32.06 -23.42 12.83
C ASN A 528 -33.45 -23.26 12.18
N SER A 529 -33.98 -22.03 12.19
CA SER A 529 -35.16 -21.63 11.42
C SER A 529 -34.78 -20.65 10.30
N ARG A 530 -35.38 -20.80 9.10
CA ARG A 530 -35.16 -19.89 7.96
C ARG A 530 -35.56 -18.44 8.28
N ILE A 531 -36.58 -18.27 9.12
CA ILE A 531 -37.05 -16.94 9.55
C ILE A 531 -36.03 -16.33 10.50
N LEU A 532 -35.57 -17.08 11.50
CA LEU A 532 -34.56 -16.63 12.44
C LEU A 532 -33.25 -16.26 11.74
N LEU A 533 -32.80 -17.06 10.77
CA LEU A 533 -31.61 -16.76 9.96
C LEU A 533 -31.74 -15.43 9.22
N ARG A 534 -32.90 -15.12 8.63
CA ARG A 534 -33.13 -13.82 7.98
C ARG A 534 -33.11 -12.69 9.01
N ILE A 535 -33.81 -12.85 10.13
CA ILE A 535 -33.87 -11.83 11.19
C ILE A 535 -32.47 -11.52 11.71
N VAL A 536 -31.69 -12.52 12.11
CA VAL A 536 -30.36 -12.34 12.68
C VAL A 536 -29.41 -11.64 11.70
N ARG A 537 -29.45 -12.02 10.41
CA ARG A 537 -28.59 -11.42 9.37
C ARG A 537 -28.83 -9.94 9.12
N TYR A 538 -30.02 -9.41 9.42
CA TYR A 538 -30.31 -7.98 9.28
C TYR A 538 -30.27 -7.27 10.63
N ALA A 539 -30.83 -7.88 11.68
CA ALA A 539 -30.93 -7.28 13.01
C ALA A 539 -29.57 -7.10 13.67
N VAL A 540 -28.65 -8.08 13.58
CA VAL A 540 -27.34 -7.98 14.25
C VAL A 540 -26.47 -6.88 13.63
N PRO A 541 -26.27 -6.80 12.30
CA PRO A 541 -25.50 -5.69 11.74
C PRO A 541 -26.14 -4.31 12.00
N LEU A 542 -27.48 -4.20 11.92
CA LEU A 542 -28.17 -2.94 12.21
C LEU A 542 -28.02 -2.52 13.68
N LEU A 543 -28.09 -3.47 14.61
CA LEU A 543 -27.85 -3.21 16.02
C LEU A 543 -26.41 -2.74 16.27
N ILE A 544 -25.42 -3.39 15.64
CA ILE A 544 -24.02 -2.95 15.74
C ILE A 544 -23.88 -1.52 15.19
N ILE A 545 -24.41 -1.23 14.01
CA ILE A 545 -24.37 0.13 13.43
C ILE A 545 -25.03 1.16 14.37
N ALA A 546 -26.18 0.83 14.97
CA ALA A 546 -26.87 1.71 15.90
C ALA A 546 -26.06 1.97 17.17
N LEU A 547 -25.44 0.93 17.75
CA LEU A 547 -24.56 1.06 18.92
C LEU A 547 -23.32 1.89 18.60
N LEU A 548 -22.72 1.68 17.44
CA LEU A 548 -21.56 2.44 16.99
C LEU A 548 -21.91 3.91 16.76
N TYR A 549 -23.05 4.18 16.13
CA TYR A 549 -23.55 5.54 15.97
C TYR A 549 -23.73 6.21 17.34
N PHE A 550 -24.44 5.58 18.28
CA PHE A 550 -24.69 6.18 19.58
C PHE A 550 -23.40 6.42 20.40
N LYS A 551 -22.46 5.46 20.40
CA LYS A 551 -21.21 5.55 21.17
C LYS A 551 -20.19 6.51 20.55
N PHE A 552 -20.01 6.49 19.23
CA PHE A 552 -18.92 7.20 18.56
C PHE A 552 -19.32 8.50 17.88
N TRP A 553 -20.61 8.75 17.63
CA TRP A 553 -21.06 10.03 17.08
C TRP A 553 -20.62 11.24 17.92
N PRO A 554 -20.75 11.26 19.26
CA PRO A 554 -20.27 12.37 20.07
C PRO A 554 -18.75 12.56 19.97
N LYS A 555 -17.99 11.47 19.95
CA LYS A 555 -16.52 11.50 19.82
C LYS A 555 -16.09 12.06 18.47
N LEU A 556 -16.68 11.56 17.38
CA LEU A 556 -16.41 12.03 16.03
C LEU A 556 -16.77 13.51 15.87
N MET A 557 -17.92 13.94 16.40
CA MET A 557 -18.31 15.35 16.37
C MET A 557 -17.38 16.23 17.21
N ASN A 558 -16.89 15.74 18.34
CA ASN A 558 -15.91 16.47 19.15
C ASN A 558 -14.57 16.64 18.39
N GLU A 559 -14.06 15.57 17.77
CA GLU A 559 -12.87 15.63 16.91
C GLU A 559 -13.08 16.57 15.72
N LEU A 560 -14.24 16.53 15.06
CA LEU A 560 -14.58 17.43 13.97
C LEU A 560 -14.79 18.87 14.43
N SER A 561 -15.12 19.13 15.69
CA SER A 561 -15.24 20.49 16.23
C SER A 561 -13.93 21.03 16.79
N GLU A 562 -12.91 20.18 16.95
CA GLU A 562 -11.62 20.58 17.49
C GLU A 562 -10.86 21.41 16.46
N LEU A 563 -10.80 22.71 16.68
CA LEU A 563 -10.02 23.65 15.88
C LEU A 563 -8.63 23.78 16.48
N ARG A 564 -7.61 23.43 15.70
CA ARG A 564 -6.20 23.64 16.01
C ARG A 564 -5.55 24.47 14.91
N GLU A 565 -4.54 25.22 15.29
CA GLU A 565 -3.73 26.02 14.37
C GLU A 565 -2.37 25.35 14.20
N PHE A 566 -1.96 25.16 12.94
CA PHE A 566 -0.58 24.78 12.65
C PHE A 566 0.33 25.98 12.89
N TYR A 567 1.20 25.90 13.90
CA TYR A 567 2.07 27.01 14.30
C TYR A 567 3.52 26.55 14.45
N ASP A 568 4.38 26.99 13.53
CA ASP A 568 5.82 26.67 13.50
C ASP A 568 6.65 27.89 13.05
N PRO A 569 6.70 28.96 13.87
CA PRO A 569 7.31 30.23 13.49
C PRO A 569 8.82 30.11 13.25
N ASP A 570 9.51 29.23 13.99
CA ASP A 570 10.96 29.03 13.86
C ASP A 570 11.30 28.43 12.49
N THR A 571 10.48 27.52 11.97
CA THR A 571 10.68 26.95 10.63
C THR A 571 10.30 27.96 9.55
N VAL A 572 9.21 28.72 9.73
CA VAL A 572 8.83 29.82 8.81
C VAL A 572 9.94 30.86 8.69
N GLU A 573 10.53 31.27 9.82
CA GLU A 573 11.65 32.20 9.86
C GLU A 573 12.87 31.64 9.12
N LEU A 574 13.22 30.36 9.36
CA LEU A 574 14.31 29.69 8.66
C LEU A 574 14.08 29.67 7.14
N MET A 575 12.89 29.25 6.68
CA MET A 575 12.58 29.17 5.24
C MET A 575 12.60 30.55 4.58
N THR A 576 12.11 31.57 5.30
CA THR A 576 12.12 32.97 4.84
C THR A 576 13.55 33.50 4.73
N TRP A 577 14.39 33.22 5.72
CA TRP A 577 15.81 33.59 5.69
C TRP A 577 16.55 32.89 4.56
N ILE A 578 16.38 31.58 4.38
CA ILE A 578 16.98 30.83 3.27
C ILE A 578 16.55 31.47 1.94
N SER A 579 15.25 31.75 1.80
CA SER A 579 14.69 32.32 0.57
C SER A 579 15.25 33.68 0.21
N THR A 580 15.47 34.55 1.19
CA THR A 580 15.83 35.96 0.99
C THR A 580 17.32 36.26 1.12
N LYS A 581 18.08 35.49 1.91
CA LYS A 581 19.48 35.77 2.25
C LYS A 581 20.49 34.80 1.64
N THR A 582 20.05 33.76 0.94
CA THR A 582 20.97 32.78 0.33
C THR A 582 20.84 32.67 -1.19
N PRO A 583 21.94 32.36 -1.91
CA PRO A 583 21.90 32.16 -3.36
C PRO A 583 20.92 31.04 -3.77
N LYS A 584 20.28 31.18 -4.94
CA LYS A 584 19.34 30.16 -5.46
C LYS A 584 19.98 28.78 -5.67
N GLN A 585 21.26 28.74 -6.01
CA GLN A 585 22.02 27.49 -6.24
C GLN A 585 22.78 27.01 -4.99
N ALA A 586 22.52 27.61 -3.81
CA ALA A 586 23.18 27.18 -2.58
C ALA A 586 22.78 25.75 -2.21
N VAL A 587 23.76 24.97 -1.76
CA VAL A 587 23.55 23.59 -1.31
C VAL A 587 23.46 23.53 0.21
N PHE A 588 22.39 22.90 0.71
CA PHE A 588 22.12 22.75 2.14
C PHE A 588 22.33 21.32 2.62
N ALA A 589 22.96 21.18 3.78
CA ALA A 589 23.10 19.95 4.55
C ALA A 589 22.36 20.04 5.88
N GLY A 590 21.86 18.91 6.38
CA GLY A 590 21.06 18.84 7.61
C GLY A 590 20.34 17.49 7.74
N SER A 591 19.34 17.41 8.62
CA SER A 591 18.50 16.22 8.69
C SER A 591 17.71 16.02 7.40
N MET A 592 17.49 14.76 7.02
CA MET A 592 16.70 14.43 5.84
C MET A 592 15.29 15.03 5.91
N GLN A 593 14.70 15.09 7.10
CA GLN A 593 13.34 15.56 7.33
C GLN A 593 13.20 17.06 7.02
N LEU A 594 14.13 17.87 7.54
CA LEU A 594 14.14 19.32 7.32
C LEU A 594 14.52 19.67 5.88
N LEU A 595 15.48 18.96 5.29
CA LEU A 595 15.96 19.24 3.93
C LEU A 595 14.85 19.08 2.88
N ALA A 596 13.92 18.14 3.05
CA ALA A 596 12.76 18.04 2.16
C ALA A 596 11.86 19.30 2.22
N GLY A 597 11.66 19.86 3.41
CA GLY A 597 10.97 21.14 3.59
C GLY A 597 11.72 22.31 2.96
N ILE A 598 13.06 22.34 3.09
CA ILE A 598 13.91 23.35 2.44
C ILE A 598 13.73 23.27 0.92
N LYS A 599 13.81 22.09 0.31
CA LYS A 599 13.60 21.96 -1.14
C LYS A 599 12.21 22.43 -1.56
N LEU A 600 11.15 22.04 -0.84
CA LEU A 600 9.80 22.45 -1.18
C LEU A 600 9.61 23.98 -1.09
N CYS A 601 9.92 24.56 0.08
CA CYS A 601 9.64 25.97 0.36
C CYS A 601 10.56 26.93 -0.40
N THR A 602 11.78 26.47 -0.72
CA THR A 602 12.84 27.37 -1.18
C THR A 602 13.47 26.94 -2.50
N GLY A 603 13.31 25.69 -2.94
CA GLY A 603 13.92 25.18 -4.17
C GLY A 603 15.44 24.99 -4.12
N ARG A 604 16.07 25.05 -2.94
CA ARG A 604 17.52 24.86 -2.79
C ARG A 604 17.93 23.39 -2.93
N VAL A 605 19.17 23.19 -3.36
CA VAL A 605 19.75 21.86 -3.61
C VAL A 605 20.11 21.19 -2.29
N LEU A 606 19.87 19.88 -2.19
CA LEU A 606 20.08 19.12 -0.96
C LEU A 606 21.30 18.21 -1.05
N THR A 607 21.97 17.97 0.08
CA THR A 607 22.99 16.92 0.17
C THR A 607 22.39 15.52 0.31
N ASN A 608 21.27 15.42 1.03
CA ASN A 608 20.58 14.17 1.37
C ASN A 608 19.08 14.44 1.53
N HIS A 609 18.26 13.39 1.51
CA HIS A 609 16.79 13.52 1.58
C HIS A 609 16.12 12.23 2.11
N PRO A 610 14.83 12.26 2.49
CA PRO A 610 14.15 11.16 3.19
C PRO A 610 14.02 9.84 2.41
N HIS A 611 14.06 9.90 1.08
CA HIS A 611 14.01 8.69 0.25
C HIS A 611 15.34 7.89 0.33
N TYR A 612 15.46 7.03 1.34
CA TYR A 612 16.69 6.39 1.83
C TYR A 612 17.07 5.06 1.14
N GLU A 613 16.48 4.76 -0.01
CA GLU A 613 16.60 3.45 -0.69
C GLU A 613 17.93 3.24 -1.43
N ASP A 614 18.55 4.33 -1.89
CA ASP A 614 19.81 4.28 -2.62
C ASP A 614 21.02 4.15 -1.69
N LYS A 615 21.93 3.22 -2.00
CA LYS A 615 23.09 2.94 -1.13
C LYS A 615 24.02 4.14 -1.00
N GLU A 616 24.34 4.81 -2.10
CA GLU A 616 25.27 5.92 -2.06
C GLU A 616 24.69 7.12 -1.30
N LEU A 617 23.37 7.31 -1.38
CA LEU A 617 22.67 8.30 -0.58
C LEU A 617 22.68 7.95 0.92
N ARG A 618 22.54 6.67 1.30
CA ARG A 618 22.69 6.24 2.71
C ARG A 618 24.08 6.54 3.24
N ASP A 619 25.10 6.15 2.48
CA ASP A 619 26.50 6.41 2.83
C ASP A 619 26.75 7.93 2.99
N ARG A 620 26.23 8.75 2.08
CA ARG A 620 26.30 10.21 2.16
C ARG A 620 25.54 10.77 3.37
N THR A 621 24.35 10.25 3.66
CA THR A 621 23.56 10.70 4.81
C THR A 621 24.29 10.41 6.12
N ARG A 622 24.87 9.21 6.26
CA ARG A 622 25.72 8.86 7.41
C ARG A 622 26.90 9.81 7.57
N GLN A 623 27.51 10.25 6.47
CA GLN A 623 28.59 11.24 6.48
C GLN A 623 28.09 12.63 6.90
N VAL A 624 26.98 13.11 6.35
CA VAL A 624 26.38 14.41 6.71
C VAL A 624 25.97 14.42 8.18
N TYR A 625 25.46 13.32 8.70
CA TYR A 625 25.02 13.20 10.10
C TYR A 625 26.18 13.20 11.11
N GLN A 626 27.43 13.10 10.67
CA GLN A 626 28.60 13.27 11.57
C GLN A 626 28.63 14.64 12.25
N VAL A 627 27.86 15.63 11.78
CA VAL A 627 27.64 16.90 12.49
C VAL A 627 27.00 16.73 13.87
N TYR A 628 26.32 15.61 14.14
CA TYR A 628 25.78 15.26 15.45
C TYR A 628 26.68 14.29 16.24
N ALA A 629 27.83 13.88 15.67
CA ALA A 629 28.77 12.96 16.29
C ALA A 629 29.89 13.70 17.06
N ARG A 630 30.71 12.92 17.78
CA ARG A 630 31.95 13.37 18.46
C ARG A 630 33.12 13.32 17.47
N ARG A 631 33.29 14.38 16.68
CA ARG A 631 34.27 14.48 15.57
C ARG A 631 34.94 15.86 15.54
N SER A 632 36.13 15.94 14.94
CA SER A 632 36.86 17.21 14.79
C SER A 632 36.17 18.15 13.79
N PRO A 633 36.33 19.47 13.94
CA PRO A 633 35.76 20.42 12.99
C PRO A 633 36.37 20.29 11.58
N GLU A 634 37.63 19.86 11.46
CA GLU A 634 38.29 19.60 10.18
C GLU A 634 37.65 18.43 9.44
N GLU A 635 37.41 17.30 10.12
CA GLU A 635 36.80 16.11 9.53
C GLU A 635 35.37 16.40 9.07
N VAL A 636 34.57 17.04 9.93
CA VAL A 636 33.19 17.43 9.59
C VAL A 636 33.16 18.40 8.41
N HIS A 637 34.08 19.37 8.37
CA HIS A 637 34.20 20.30 7.23
C HIS A 637 34.51 19.55 5.93
N GLU A 638 35.45 18.61 5.95
CA GLU A 638 35.83 17.82 4.78
C GLU A 638 34.68 16.95 4.27
N LEU A 639 33.95 16.26 5.17
CA LEU A 639 32.77 15.47 4.81
C LEU A 639 31.68 16.32 4.17
N LEU A 640 31.35 17.48 4.76
CA LEU A 640 30.34 18.39 4.21
C LEU A 640 30.77 18.99 2.86
N ARG A 641 32.05 19.34 2.69
CA ARG A 641 32.59 19.82 1.41
C ARG A 641 32.66 18.70 0.37
N ALA A 642 32.85 17.45 0.76
CA ALA A 642 32.78 16.29 -0.12
C ALA A 642 31.33 16.03 -0.59
N ALA A 643 30.34 16.23 0.28
CA ALA A 643 28.92 16.23 -0.07
C ALA A 643 28.51 17.45 -0.91
N GLY A 644 29.35 18.49 -0.98
CA GLY A 644 29.09 19.70 -1.77
C GLY A 644 28.27 20.77 -1.05
N ALA A 645 28.16 20.71 0.27
CA ALA A 645 27.43 21.69 1.06
C ALA A 645 28.10 23.07 1.06
N ASP A 646 27.27 24.11 1.00
CA ASP A 646 27.65 25.50 1.27
C ASP A 646 27.17 25.95 2.66
N TYR A 647 26.05 25.40 3.11
CA TYR A 647 25.46 25.64 4.42
C TYR A 647 25.13 24.32 5.11
N VAL A 648 25.24 24.30 6.44
CA VAL A 648 24.76 23.22 7.30
C VAL A 648 23.77 23.77 8.31
N VAL A 649 22.62 23.11 8.43
CA VAL A 649 21.59 23.43 9.42
C VAL A 649 21.69 22.41 10.55
N LEU A 650 21.87 22.90 11.77
CA LEU A 650 21.88 22.10 12.98
C LEU A 650 20.56 22.32 13.74
N GLU A 651 20.03 21.22 14.25
CA GLU A 651 18.74 21.17 14.93
C GLU A 651 18.95 20.84 16.41
N ASN A 652 18.45 21.71 17.29
CA ASN A 652 18.55 21.50 18.73
C ASN A 652 17.78 20.25 19.18
N SER A 653 16.68 19.92 18.51
CA SER A 653 15.88 18.71 18.75
C SER A 653 16.69 17.42 18.57
N ILE A 654 17.65 17.40 17.65
CA ILE A 654 18.53 16.26 17.37
C ILE A 654 19.79 16.31 18.24
N CYS A 655 20.43 17.48 18.33
CA CYS A 655 21.68 17.64 19.09
C CYS A 655 21.48 17.28 20.58
N TYR A 656 20.36 17.72 21.15
CA TYR A 656 20.00 17.53 22.56
C TYR A 656 18.91 16.49 22.78
N GLU A 657 18.72 15.55 21.85
CA GLU A 657 17.58 14.65 21.85
C GLU A 657 17.43 13.84 23.16
N ARG A 658 16.23 13.89 23.75
CA ARG A 658 15.85 13.15 24.97
C ARG A 658 14.65 12.22 24.80
N ARG A 659 13.96 12.27 23.65
CA ARG A 659 12.74 11.49 23.41
C ARG A 659 13.05 9.99 23.40
N HIS A 660 14.06 9.60 22.62
CA HIS A 660 14.48 8.21 22.51
C HIS A 660 15.33 7.78 23.70
N ARG A 661 15.20 6.50 24.08
CA ARG A 661 16.02 5.88 25.11
C ARG A 661 17.48 5.81 24.66
N ARG A 662 18.41 5.76 25.62
CA ARG A 662 19.85 5.55 25.35
C ARG A 662 20.04 4.29 24.48
N GLY A 663 20.84 4.42 23.43
CA GLY A 663 21.03 3.40 22.38
C GLY A 663 20.15 3.58 21.15
N CYS A 664 19.14 4.46 21.20
CA CYS A 664 18.23 4.75 20.09
C CYS A 664 18.12 6.23 19.71
N ARG A 665 18.88 7.12 20.36
CA ARG A 665 19.01 8.52 19.93
C ARG A 665 19.94 8.57 18.71
N LEU A 666 19.69 9.44 17.74
CA LEU A 666 20.52 9.51 16.52
C LEU A 666 22.01 9.67 16.84
N ARG A 667 22.32 10.49 17.84
CA ARG A 667 23.70 10.69 18.34
C ARG A 667 24.34 9.43 18.93
N ASP A 668 23.55 8.58 19.60
CA ASP A 668 24.05 7.31 20.14
C ASP A 668 24.36 6.33 19.01
N LEU A 669 23.49 6.28 18.00
CA LEU A 669 23.70 5.44 16.81
C LEU A 669 24.99 5.83 16.09
N LEU A 670 25.29 7.13 16.00
CA LEU A 670 26.54 7.64 15.43
C LEU A 670 27.74 7.32 16.31
N ASP A 671 27.62 7.45 17.64
CA ASP A 671 28.70 7.11 18.57
C ASP A 671 29.04 5.61 18.48
N LEU A 672 28.03 4.72 18.52
CA LEU A 672 28.19 3.27 18.33
C LEU A 672 28.82 2.92 16.97
N ALA A 673 28.37 3.57 15.90
CA ALA A 673 28.88 3.34 14.55
C ALA A 673 30.32 3.87 14.35
N ASN A 674 30.78 4.77 15.22
CA ASN A 674 32.13 5.30 15.26
C ASN A 674 33.03 4.59 16.31
N GLY A 675 32.50 3.65 17.09
CA GLY A 675 33.24 2.95 18.15
C GLY A 675 33.41 3.75 19.45
N HIS A 676 32.57 4.77 19.66
CA HIS A 676 32.60 5.63 20.83
C HIS A 676 31.57 5.23 21.90
N ILE A 677 31.90 5.50 23.16
CA ILE A 677 30.99 5.39 24.30
C ILE A 677 29.83 6.38 24.17
N MET A 678 28.60 5.92 24.43
CA MET A 678 27.37 6.73 24.35
C MET A 678 27.18 7.61 25.60
N ASP A 679 26.54 8.77 25.42
CA ASP A 679 26.25 9.71 26.50
C ASP A 679 25.25 9.18 27.54
N GLY A 680 25.43 9.60 28.80
CA GLY A 680 24.52 9.34 29.91
C GLY A 680 24.74 7.98 30.59
N PRO A 681 24.05 7.73 31.72
CA PRO A 681 24.22 6.52 32.52
C PRO A 681 23.74 5.28 31.76
N GLY A 682 24.52 4.20 31.83
CA GLY A 682 24.18 2.89 31.28
C GLY A 682 25.42 2.08 30.91
N GLU A 683 25.23 0.79 30.70
CA GLU A 683 26.31 -0.13 30.28
C GLU A 683 26.73 0.17 28.84
N ASN A 684 28.01 0.00 28.55
CA ASN A 684 28.58 0.12 27.21
C ASN A 684 29.19 -1.22 26.82
N ASP A 685 29.19 -1.52 25.54
CA ASP A 685 29.93 -2.67 25.03
C ASP A 685 31.43 -2.48 25.37
N PRO A 686 32.12 -3.55 25.82
CA PRO A 686 33.47 -3.46 26.37
C PRO A 686 34.54 -3.03 25.36
N ASP A 687 34.22 -3.04 24.07
CA ASP A 687 35.12 -2.64 22.98
C ASP A 687 34.97 -1.16 22.56
N LEU A 688 34.07 -0.40 23.20
CA LEU A 688 33.87 1.02 22.93
C LEU A 688 34.87 1.90 23.69
N GLY A 689 35.50 2.84 22.98
CA GLY A 689 36.45 3.80 23.56
C GLY A 689 35.84 5.18 23.86
N PRO A 690 36.47 5.98 24.73
CA PRO A 690 36.11 7.40 24.87
C PRO A 690 36.46 8.16 23.59
N ALA A 691 35.61 9.11 23.18
CA ALA A 691 35.90 9.96 22.03
C ALA A 691 36.88 11.09 22.40
N GLU A 692 37.83 11.40 21.51
CA GLU A 692 38.82 12.46 21.71
C GLU A 692 38.22 13.88 21.60
N HIS A 693 37.14 14.02 20.83
CA HIS A 693 36.50 15.30 20.56
C HIS A 693 35.15 15.44 21.27
N ALA A 694 34.81 16.68 21.59
CA ALA A 694 33.46 17.04 22.00
C ALA A 694 32.47 16.83 20.84
N ARG A 695 31.17 16.77 21.15
CA ARG A 695 30.13 16.65 20.14
C ARG A 695 30.09 17.90 19.27
N PHE A 696 30.16 17.74 17.95
CA PHE A 696 30.31 18.87 17.02
C PHE A 696 29.19 19.90 17.16
N CYS A 697 27.92 19.44 17.18
CA CYS A 697 26.75 20.33 17.25
C CYS A 697 26.67 21.19 18.53
N GLU A 698 27.35 20.79 19.61
CA GLU A 698 27.49 21.59 20.83
C GLU A 698 28.72 22.48 20.76
N ALA A 699 29.86 21.90 20.37
CA ALA A 699 31.15 22.59 20.37
C ALA A 699 31.21 23.76 19.36
N VAL A 700 30.56 23.63 18.19
CA VAL A 700 30.52 24.68 17.17
C VAL A 700 29.79 25.94 17.64
N GLN A 701 28.95 25.85 18.67
CA GLN A 701 28.24 27.01 19.24
C GLN A 701 29.14 27.87 20.12
N THR A 702 30.27 27.33 20.59
CA THR A 702 31.23 28.05 21.45
C THR A 702 32.14 29.01 20.68
N ASP A 703 32.02 29.03 19.34
CA ASP A 703 32.82 29.87 18.43
C ASP A 703 34.35 29.78 18.67
N GLY A 704 34.84 28.62 19.14
CA GLY A 704 36.27 28.36 19.31
C GLY A 704 37.05 28.55 18.01
N ALA A 705 38.34 28.95 18.11
CA ALA A 705 39.14 29.37 16.96
C ALA A 705 39.19 28.35 15.80
N ALA A 706 39.25 27.05 16.10
CA ALA A 706 39.23 25.98 15.10
C ALA A 706 37.89 25.91 14.33
N TYR A 707 36.77 26.06 15.03
CA TYR A 707 35.42 26.07 14.43
C TYR A 707 35.20 27.35 13.62
N ALA A 708 35.53 28.51 14.19
CA ALA A 708 35.39 29.81 13.53
C ALA A 708 36.28 29.93 12.27
N ALA A 709 37.38 29.17 12.18
CA ALA A 709 38.22 29.12 10.98
C ALA A 709 37.56 28.41 9.79
N LEU A 710 36.60 27.51 10.04
CA LEU A 710 35.97 26.64 9.03
C LEU A 710 34.48 26.94 8.82
N PHE A 711 33.79 27.44 9.84
CA PHE A 711 32.36 27.69 9.86
C PHE A 711 32.06 29.15 10.22
N THR A 712 30.98 29.69 9.71
CA THR A 712 30.48 31.03 10.07
C THR A 712 29.00 30.94 10.33
N ARG A 713 28.58 31.23 11.56
CA ARG A 713 27.16 31.29 11.90
C ARG A 713 26.50 32.43 11.12
N THR A 714 25.46 32.12 10.36
CA THR A 714 24.75 33.09 9.50
C THR A 714 23.28 33.26 9.85
N PHE A 715 22.71 32.30 10.59
CA PHE A 715 21.35 32.36 11.13
C PHE A 715 21.28 31.58 12.44
N GLN A 716 20.43 32.06 13.35
CA GLN A 716 20.11 31.39 14.59
C GLN A 716 18.71 31.80 15.04
N ASN A 717 17.91 30.81 15.42
CA ASN A 717 16.72 31.01 16.24
C ASN A 717 16.68 29.96 17.36
N LYS A 718 15.53 29.74 18.00
CA LYS A 718 15.42 28.83 19.14
C LYS A 718 15.66 27.37 18.75
N THR A 719 15.28 26.99 17.53
CA THR A 719 15.31 25.60 17.06
C THR A 719 16.51 25.30 16.15
N PHE A 720 16.89 26.25 15.31
CA PHE A 720 17.86 26.04 14.23
C PHE A 720 19.08 26.96 14.32
N HIS A 721 20.24 26.39 14.03
CA HIS A 721 21.50 27.12 13.87
C HIS A 721 22.08 26.82 12.49
N VAL A 722 22.31 27.85 11.67
CA VAL A 722 22.84 27.68 10.31
C VAL A 722 24.27 28.21 10.23
N TYR A 723 25.16 27.37 9.73
CA TYR A 723 26.56 27.69 9.53
C TYR A 723 26.91 27.63 8.04
N ARG A 724 27.53 28.69 7.54
CA ARG A 724 28.16 28.73 6.22
C ARG A 724 29.55 28.13 6.28
N LEU A 725 29.87 27.28 5.31
CA LEU A 725 31.19 26.66 5.20
C LEU A 725 32.19 27.60 4.52
N LYS A 726 33.34 27.85 5.14
CA LYS A 726 34.43 28.63 4.56
C LYS A 726 35.17 27.79 3.52
N LYS A 727 35.54 28.40 2.39
CA LYS A 727 36.41 27.77 1.38
C LYS A 727 37.85 27.79 1.92
N LYS A 728 38.54 26.64 1.95
CA LYS A 728 40.00 26.61 2.21
C LYS A 728 40.67 27.54 1.17
N ARG A 729 41.39 28.57 1.62
CA ARG A 729 42.20 29.41 0.72
C ARG A 729 43.20 28.49 0.01
N ARG A 730 43.12 28.37 -1.32
CA ARG A 730 44.21 27.79 -2.12
C ARG A 730 45.46 28.63 -1.82
N LYS A 731 46.47 28.03 -1.17
CA LYS A 731 47.80 28.63 -1.12
C LYS A 731 48.35 28.63 -2.54
N THR A 732 48.31 29.78 -3.21
CA THR A 732 49.10 30.00 -4.43
C THR A 732 50.57 29.86 -4.02
N PRO A 733 51.37 28.99 -4.64
CA PRO A 733 52.80 28.94 -4.33
C PRO A 733 53.41 30.29 -4.74
N ARG A 734 54.04 30.98 -3.79
CA ARG A 734 54.88 32.16 -4.08
C ARG A 734 56.03 31.67 -4.96
N SER A 735 56.17 32.25 -6.15
CA SER A 735 57.38 32.15 -6.97
C SER A 735 58.59 32.61 -6.15
N PRO A 736 59.75 31.91 -6.22
CA PRO A 736 60.95 32.38 -5.56
C PRO A 736 61.39 33.71 -6.19
N SER A 737 61.72 34.67 -5.33
CA SER A 737 62.37 35.93 -5.70
C SER A 737 63.70 35.66 -6.39
N GLU A 738 63.88 36.19 -7.61
CA GLU A 738 65.21 36.37 -8.22
C GLU A 738 66.04 37.28 -7.31
N SER A 739 67.05 36.70 -6.66
CA SER A 739 68.10 37.44 -5.99
C SER A 739 69.17 37.85 -7.01
N ALA A 740 69.16 39.15 -7.28
CA ALA A 740 70.27 40.03 -7.63
C ALA A 740 71.61 39.42 -8.06
N ALA A 741 72.02 39.81 -9.27
CA ALA A 741 73.38 39.81 -9.76
C ALA A 741 74.30 40.74 -8.94
N ALA A 742 75.58 40.38 -8.85
CA ALA A 742 76.78 41.23 -9.09
C ALA A 742 78.03 40.65 -8.37
N PRO A 743 79.26 41.04 -8.76
CA PRO A 743 79.68 41.79 -9.95
C PRO A 743 80.45 40.95 -10.99
#